data_AF-A0A9P1D7M3-F1
#
_entry.id   AF-A0A9P1D7M3-F1
#
_cell.length_a   1.000
_cell.length_b   1.000
_cell.length_c   1.000
_cell.angle_alpha   90.00
_cell.angle_beta   90.00
_cell.angle_gamma   90.00
#
_symmetry.space_group_name_H-M   'P 1'
#
loop_
_entity.id
_entity.type
_entity.pdbx_description
1 polymer ?
#
loop_
_entity_poly.entity_id
_entity_poly.type
_entity_poly.pdbx_seq_one_letter_code
_entity_poly.pdbx_strand_id
1 'polypeptide(L)'
;MAMTRFGALVMTQVMLTESACELGACETDAVNLLSVQVNSRHHRETNAGSSICKVALEEHVGFKSIWNFSNGEPPVEWWQNKEALEDLEDGHIDETRDMKDTFNGVSVAQFFQWNRNFLTKVRKANAEGKPHLAGFCLLPLWDPQASILQFKECLQYGAVGALINGYDTSNTGGDFNYYITKEYYEFWDFVEKSGKPIYLHPREAEPSRFFKQFPEMRVSPWGFHVETAEHALRFILSGFFDRFPKVKLILGHDGEILIWMAWRIDHRLKKQGWTPESLSCHTGPNMELSPCPENGLYKRKHNVTYYLKNNFHITTSGMFDTPGFRHALSVMGPERVMFSIDTAYEDISDGAGWFNSLSETVALPQKDWERPFASTMALMWLLAVLMVPSSQGEQCCRAFQNATELREAVRAWDNQLADPSVWWHLPLLVLGLVALGVGGRLAFSWNSSRKARKIERTLEEVYAQLWDEQPDTLTAYSKKLSRLGLQKAKFEQSVSAMRVRQSQRAGVSIQYLLSADFAQLATQRTGKNDPTFIDMKTAFWLSEDPIGRDMICPRDGRAGCALVDWIPRCERREQTHFMSWTWKYSLHEVQSALEMFQQSLVGSCYFFMCFFANNQYRILVEESSTGSDNLEEVFESNLKRIGKMVAILDTWHQPAYLTRIWTVYEQFVASMIEIEVQFVMPSAAADLLQRQIAQGSQGIDEVIESLSQVDSEEAKAWKMEDETKVKSLIEETVGFDHVDMHVTDVMITWVGSVVRQTCRELLDTAQSKKVRKKDRRRDCRGYQTAASGFLYDGEASPAELISSL
;
A
#
# COMPACT_ATOMS: atom_id res chain seq x y z
N MET A 1 12.74 -32.35 12.98
CA MET A 1 13.83 -32.64 13.95
C MET A 1 15.13 -33.19 13.33
N ALA A 2 15.17 -33.68 12.09
CA ALA A 2 16.44 -34.02 11.42
C ALA A 2 17.07 -32.80 10.69
N MET A 3 16.29 -32.08 9.87
CA MET A 3 16.73 -30.89 9.13
C MET A 3 17.25 -29.75 10.02
N THR A 4 16.84 -29.71 11.28
CA THR A 4 17.11 -28.69 12.31
C THR A 4 18.57 -28.57 12.78
N ARG A 5 19.50 -29.37 12.23
CA ARG A 5 20.96 -29.17 12.44
C ARG A 5 21.67 -28.47 11.28
N PHE A 6 20.99 -28.29 10.13
CA PHE A 6 21.62 -27.89 8.87
C PHE A 6 20.98 -26.67 8.19
N GLY A 7 20.17 -25.88 8.92
CA GLY A 7 19.54 -24.63 8.43
C GLY A 7 20.50 -23.50 8.02
N ALA A 8 21.80 -23.78 7.83
CA ALA A 8 22.75 -22.89 7.18
C ALA A 8 22.78 -23.03 5.65
N LEU A 9 22.11 -24.04 5.09
CA LEU A 9 22.23 -24.45 3.68
C LEU A 9 20.88 -24.60 2.98
N VAL A 10 20.21 -23.47 2.79
CA VAL A 10 19.16 -23.32 1.79
C VAL A 10 19.59 -22.20 0.85
N MET A 11 19.63 -22.47 -0.46
CA MET A 11 19.91 -21.43 -1.46
C MET A 11 18.64 -20.64 -1.70
N THR A 12 18.78 -19.41 -2.19
CA THR A 12 17.63 -18.54 -2.40
C THR A 12 17.69 -17.90 -3.79
N GLN A 13 16.70 -18.23 -4.61
CA GLN A 13 16.41 -17.60 -5.88
C GLN A 13 15.67 -16.28 -5.65
N VAL A 14 15.84 -15.40 -6.63
CA VAL A 14 14.92 -14.30 -6.90
C VAL A 14 14.19 -14.68 -8.18
N MET A 15 12.87 -14.84 -8.11
CA MET A 15 12.04 -15.21 -9.25
C MET A 15 11.33 -13.95 -9.78
N LEU A 16 11.61 -13.58 -11.03
CA LEU A 16 10.83 -12.59 -11.77
C LEU A 16 9.71 -13.31 -12.52
N THR A 17 8.47 -13.00 -12.19
CA THR A 17 7.29 -13.54 -12.87
C THR A 17 6.82 -12.57 -13.95
N GLU A 18 7.13 -12.88 -15.21
CA GLU A 18 6.44 -12.28 -16.34
C GLU A 18 5.08 -12.97 -16.54
N SER A 19 4.02 -12.25 -16.22
CA SER A 19 2.66 -12.55 -16.64
C SER A 19 2.57 -12.50 -18.17
N ALA A 20 2.43 -13.67 -18.79
CA ALA A 20 2.53 -13.84 -20.23
C ALA A 20 1.46 -13.06 -21.02
N CYS A 21 1.92 -12.31 -22.03
CA CYS A 21 1.11 -11.89 -23.17
C CYS A 21 1.95 -12.01 -24.46
N GLU A 22 1.33 -12.59 -25.49
CA GLU A 22 1.81 -12.72 -26.87
C GLU A 22 3.08 -13.55 -27.13
N LEU A 23 2.88 -14.80 -27.60
CA LEU A 23 3.11 -15.15 -29.02
C LEU A 23 2.51 -16.53 -29.34
N GLY A 24 1.96 -16.68 -30.55
CA GLY A 24 1.15 -17.84 -30.92
C GLY A 24 1.93 -19.01 -31.54
N ALA A 25 1.51 -20.23 -31.16
CA ALA A 25 1.56 -21.50 -31.88
C ALA A 25 2.64 -21.76 -32.97
N CYS A 26 3.46 -22.79 -32.74
CA CYS A 26 3.62 -23.87 -33.73
C CYS A 26 3.96 -25.21 -33.04
N GLU A 27 3.54 -26.30 -33.69
CA GLU A 27 3.75 -27.73 -33.35
C GLU A 27 5.26 -28.11 -33.35
N THR A 28 5.79 -29.16 -32.71
CA THR A 28 5.24 -30.39 -32.06
C THR A 28 6.30 -31.01 -31.12
N ASP A 29 5.88 -31.93 -30.25
CA ASP A 29 6.69 -32.98 -29.58
C ASP A 29 7.85 -32.60 -28.61
N ALA A 30 7.50 -32.30 -27.34
CA ALA A 30 7.97 -33.06 -26.16
C ALA A 30 7.38 -32.56 -24.82
N VAL A 31 6.44 -33.34 -24.25
CA VAL A 31 6.20 -33.62 -22.80
C VAL A 31 6.38 -32.44 -21.80
N ASN A 32 5.30 -31.76 -21.35
CA ASN A 32 4.56 -32.00 -20.07
C ASN A 32 5.47 -32.15 -18.82
N LEU A 33 5.26 -31.60 -17.62
CA LEU A 33 4.25 -30.74 -16.94
C LEU A 33 4.92 -30.36 -15.56
N LEU A 34 4.70 -29.25 -14.84
CA LEU A 34 3.61 -28.25 -14.73
C LEU A 34 4.22 -26.81 -14.65
N SER A 35 3.51 -25.77 -15.11
CA SER A 35 2.71 -24.85 -14.27
C SER A 35 1.39 -25.43 -13.78
N VAL A 36 0.98 -25.14 -12.54
CA VAL A 36 -0.32 -25.59 -12.01
C VAL A 36 -1.45 -24.85 -12.73
N GLN A 37 -2.06 -25.51 -13.71
CA GLN A 37 -3.35 -25.11 -14.27
C GLN A 37 -4.48 -25.56 -13.35
N VAL A 38 -5.15 -24.61 -12.69
CA VAL A 38 -6.54 -24.82 -12.26
C VAL A 38 -7.45 -24.53 -13.45
N ASN A 39 -8.28 -25.50 -13.82
CA ASN A 39 -8.99 -25.53 -15.08
C ASN A 39 -10.47 -25.14 -14.88
N SER A 40 -10.83 -23.89 -15.16
CA SER A 40 -12.23 -23.47 -15.35
C SER A 40 -12.43 -22.96 -16.78
N ARG A 41 -12.91 -23.85 -17.66
CA ARG A 41 -13.34 -23.47 -19.00
C ARG A 41 -14.67 -22.72 -18.90
N HIS A 42 -14.66 -21.40 -19.08
CA HIS A 42 -15.52 -20.63 -19.99
C HIS A 42 -15.25 -19.14 -19.79
N HIS A 43 -14.46 -18.53 -20.67
CA HIS A 43 -14.67 -17.21 -21.30
C HIS A 43 -13.40 -16.79 -22.03
N ARG A 44 -13.44 -16.84 -23.36
CA ARG A 44 -12.61 -15.97 -24.19
C ARG A 44 -13.40 -14.69 -24.37
N GLU A 45 -12.89 -13.57 -23.89
CA GLU A 45 -12.57 -12.38 -24.71
C GLU A 45 -12.18 -11.18 -23.83
N THR A 46 -11.27 -10.36 -24.35
CA THR A 46 -10.94 -8.99 -23.93
C THR A 46 -10.81 -8.68 -22.43
N ASN A 47 -9.58 -8.82 -21.90
CA ASN A 47 -9.15 -7.98 -20.78
C ASN A 47 -7.67 -7.59 -20.91
N ALA A 48 -7.40 -6.40 -21.46
CA ALA A 48 -6.07 -5.81 -21.53
C ALA A 48 -5.73 -5.06 -20.23
N GLY A 49 -5.82 -5.76 -19.10
CA GLY A 49 -5.41 -5.25 -17.79
C GLY A 49 -3.89 -5.18 -17.67
N SER A 50 -3.37 -4.11 -17.06
CA SER A 50 -1.92 -3.92 -16.91
C SER A 50 -1.29 -5.04 -16.09
N SER A 51 -0.42 -5.82 -16.71
CA SER A 51 0.15 -7.02 -16.11
C SER A 51 1.32 -6.65 -15.18
N ILE A 52 1.10 -6.77 -13.86
CA ILE A 52 2.09 -6.37 -12.84
C ILE A 52 3.16 -7.45 -12.74
N CYS A 53 4.36 -7.17 -13.25
CA CYS A 53 5.54 -8.02 -13.05
C CYS A 53 5.93 -8.04 -11.56
N LYS A 54 5.94 -9.22 -10.93
CA LYS A 54 6.32 -9.40 -9.52
C LYS A 54 7.71 -9.99 -9.40
N VAL A 55 8.45 -9.49 -8.41
CA VAL A 55 9.75 -10.01 -7.98
C VAL A 55 9.56 -10.65 -6.61
N ALA A 56 9.77 -11.95 -6.50
CA ALA A 56 9.82 -12.68 -5.22
C ALA A 56 11.29 -13.01 -4.93
N LEU A 57 11.75 -12.93 -3.67
CA LEU A 57 13.17 -12.78 -3.34
C LEU A 57 13.64 -13.45 -2.03
N GLU A 58 12.80 -14.32 -1.47
CA GLU A 58 13.09 -15.28 -0.38
C GLU A 58 12.63 -16.67 -0.86
N GLU A 59 13.02 -17.06 -2.08
CA GLU A 59 12.50 -18.29 -2.72
C GLU A 59 13.55 -19.42 -2.65
N HIS A 60 13.30 -20.39 -1.78
CA HIS A 60 14.22 -21.44 -1.35
C HIS A 60 14.42 -22.57 -2.37
N VAL A 61 15.69 -22.97 -2.52
CA VAL A 61 16.17 -24.03 -3.40
C VAL A 61 17.25 -24.84 -2.68
N GLY A 62 17.20 -26.17 -2.80
CA GLY A 62 18.20 -27.06 -2.21
C GLY A 62 18.77 -28.04 -3.23
N PHE A 63 20.09 -28.27 -3.19
CA PHE A 63 20.72 -29.33 -3.98
C PHE A 63 20.59 -30.69 -3.27
N LYS A 64 20.49 -31.76 -4.04
CA LYS A 64 20.52 -33.14 -3.51
C LYS A 64 21.83 -33.44 -2.75
N SER A 65 22.98 -32.95 -3.24
CA SER A 65 24.25 -32.97 -2.50
C SER A 65 24.24 -32.23 -1.15
N ILE A 66 23.42 -31.18 -0.98
CA ILE A 66 23.21 -30.52 0.33
C ILE A 66 22.36 -31.41 1.24
N TRP A 67 21.26 -31.97 0.73
CA TRP A 67 20.35 -32.79 1.52
C TRP A 67 20.96 -34.12 1.98
N ASN A 68 21.72 -34.79 1.11
CA ASN A 68 22.51 -35.98 1.46
C ASN A 68 23.49 -35.70 2.62
N PHE A 69 24.00 -34.47 2.74
CA PHE A 69 24.87 -34.07 3.85
C PHE A 69 24.10 -33.88 5.16
N SER A 70 22.84 -33.47 5.09
CA SER A 70 22.02 -33.10 6.25
C SER A 70 21.45 -34.27 7.07
N ASN A 71 21.56 -35.52 6.58
CA ASN A 71 20.93 -36.72 7.14
C ASN A 71 19.40 -36.62 7.32
N GLY A 72 18.71 -35.86 6.46
CA GLY A 72 17.25 -35.79 6.39
C GLY A 72 16.74 -36.03 4.97
N GLU A 73 15.66 -36.79 4.84
CA GLU A 73 14.88 -36.80 3.59
C GLU A 73 14.06 -35.50 3.50
N PRO A 74 14.00 -34.85 2.31
CA PRO A 74 13.09 -33.73 2.08
C PRO A 74 11.60 -34.10 2.32
N PRO A 75 10.78 -33.21 2.91
CA PRO A 75 9.33 -33.41 3.04
C PRO A 75 8.66 -33.72 1.71
N VAL A 76 7.61 -34.55 1.71
CA VAL A 76 6.98 -35.06 0.47
C VAL A 76 6.45 -33.94 -0.44
N GLU A 77 6.03 -32.80 0.10
CA GLU A 77 5.60 -31.64 -0.68
C GLU A 77 6.74 -31.00 -1.51
N TRP A 78 7.99 -31.05 -1.02
CA TRP A 78 9.16 -30.45 -1.69
C TRP A 78 9.53 -31.14 -3.00
N TRP A 79 8.96 -32.32 -3.26
CA TRP A 79 9.21 -33.11 -4.46
C TRP A 79 8.26 -32.77 -5.63
N GLN A 80 7.31 -31.85 -5.47
CA GLN A 80 6.46 -31.41 -6.58
C GLN A 80 7.28 -30.71 -7.70
N ASN A 81 8.45 -30.17 -7.39
CA ASN A 81 9.41 -29.57 -8.33
C ASN A 81 10.63 -30.47 -8.65
N LYS A 82 10.48 -31.79 -8.53
CA LYS A 82 11.59 -32.77 -8.69
C LYS A 82 12.42 -32.58 -9.97
N GLU A 83 11.78 -32.35 -11.12
CA GLU A 83 12.47 -32.22 -12.42
C GLU A 83 13.36 -30.96 -12.49
N ALA A 84 12.98 -29.87 -11.81
CA ALA A 84 13.77 -28.64 -11.76
C ALA A 84 15.02 -28.75 -10.88
N LEU A 85 15.05 -29.72 -9.96
CA LEU A 85 16.18 -29.96 -9.04
C LEU A 85 17.10 -31.09 -9.48
N GLU A 86 16.63 -32.05 -10.29
CA GLU A 86 17.44 -33.18 -10.78
C GLU A 86 18.41 -32.79 -11.90
N ASP A 87 18.08 -31.81 -12.75
CA ASP A 87 19.05 -31.14 -13.66
C ASP A 87 20.18 -30.41 -12.88
N LEU A 88 20.05 -30.32 -11.55
CA LEU A 88 20.94 -29.84 -10.50
C LEU A 88 22.41 -30.31 -10.58
N GLU A 89 22.66 -31.56 -10.95
CA GLU A 89 23.93 -32.24 -10.70
C GLU A 89 24.72 -32.56 -11.97
N ASP A 90 25.79 -31.80 -12.22
CA ASP A 90 26.86 -32.17 -13.15
C ASP A 90 28.18 -31.60 -12.62
N GLY A 91 29.06 -32.46 -12.09
CA GLY A 91 30.34 -32.06 -11.50
C GLY A 91 30.83 -32.98 -10.37
N HIS A 92 31.97 -33.64 -10.59
CA HIS A 92 32.71 -34.34 -9.55
C HIS A 92 33.27 -33.34 -8.51
N ILE A 93 33.22 -33.70 -7.23
CA ILE A 93 33.82 -32.91 -6.15
C ILE A 93 35.31 -33.27 -6.09
N ASP A 94 36.19 -32.28 -6.22
CA ASP A 94 37.62 -32.43 -5.94
C ASP A 94 37.83 -32.30 -4.42
N GLU A 95 37.98 -33.45 -3.74
CA GLU A 95 38.04 -33.54 -2.28
C GLU A 95 39.40 -33.08 -1.66
N THR A 96 40.29 -32.48 -2.44
CA THR A 96 41.72 -32.33 -2.07
C THR A 96 42.09 -31.10 -1.22
N ARG A 97 41.13 -30.43 -0.55
CA ARG A 97 41.43 -29.27 0.33
C ARG A 97 40.94 -29.43 1.77
N ASP A 98 41.89 -29.84 2.61
CA ASP A 98 41.99 -29.79 4.09
C ASP A 98 40.69 -29.81 4.93
N MET A 99 40.50 -30.89 5.70
CA MET A 99 39.38 -31.05 6.66
C MET A 99 39.31 -29.99 7.77
N LYS A 100 40.35 -29.16 7.94
CA LYS A 100 40.40 -28.10 8.96
C LYS A 100 39.50 -26.91 8.66
N ASP A 101 39.12 -26.70 7.40
CA ASP A 101 38.32 -25.56 6.95
C ASP A 101 36.82 -25.93 6.82
N THR A 102 36.35 -26.89 7.64
CA THR A 102 34.99 -27.46 7.55
C THR A 102 34.08 -27.03 8.72
N PHE A 103 32.85 -26.62 8.41
CA PHE A 103 31.79 -26.38 9.40
C PHE A 103 30.65 -27.39 9.21
N ASN A 104 30.25 -28.06 10.30
CA ASN A 104 29.30 -29.17 10.26
C ASN A 104 29.63 -30.24 9.18
N GLY A 105 30.92 -30.42 8.87
CA GLY A 105 31.42 -31.34 7.83
C GLY A 105 31.53 -30.74 6.42
N VAL A 106 31.01 -29.54 6.19
CA VAL A 106 31.01 -28.87 4.89
C VAL A 106 32.22 -27.94 4.75
N SER A 107 33.00 -28.09 3.68
CA SER A 107 34.18 -27.26 3.41
C SER A 107 33.86 -25.94 2.71
N VAL A 108 34.75 -24.97 2.86
CA VAL A 108 34.74 -23.74 2.04
C VAL A 108 34.66 -24.07 0.54
N ALA A 109 35.40 -25.08 0.05
CA ALA A 109 35.39 -25.46 -1.36
C ALA A 109 34.00 -25.93 -1.85
N GLN A 110 33.20 -26.58 -1.00
CA GLN A 110 31.82 -26.96 -1.33
C GLN A 110 30.89 -25.74 -1.45
N PHE A 111 31.03 -24.74 -0.57
CA PHE A 111 30.32 -23.46 -0.72
C PHE A 111 30.65 -22.76 -2.05
N PHE A 112 31.93 -22.78 -2.46
CA PHE A 112 32.36 -22.25 -3.75
C PHE A 112 31.72 -23.00 -4.92
N GLN A 113 31.71 -24.33 -4.87
CA GLN A 113 31.15 -25.15 -5.94
C GLN A 113 29.63 -25.00 -6.05
N TRP A 114 28.90 -25.01 -4.94
CA TRP A 114 27.45 -24.84 -4.93
C TRP A 114 27.03 -23.50 -5.50
N ASN A 115 27.66 -22.39 -5.08
CA ASN A 115 27.39 -21.06 -5.63
C ASN A 115 27.67 -20.98 -7.14
N ARG A 116 28.81 -21.54 -7.60
CA ARG A 116 29.11 -21.62 -9.05
C ARG A 116 28.04 -22.38 -9.81
N ASN A 117 27.66 -23.56 -9.34
CA ASN A 117 26.65 -24.40 -9.97
C ASN A 117 25.29 -23.66 -10.06
N PHE A 118 24.87 -23.06 -8.95
CA PHE A 118 23.63 -22.29 -8.84
C PHE A 118 23.58 -21.12 -9.82
N LEU A 119 24.54 -20.19 -9.72
CA LEU A 119 24.53 -18.95 -10.51
C LEU A 119 24.79 -19.21 -12.00
N THR A 120 25.56 -20.25 -12.35
CA THR A 120 25.74 -20.69 -13.74
C THR A 120 24.41 -21.20 -14.32
N LYS A 121 23.61 -21.90 -13.54
CA LYS A 121 22.30 -22.42 -13.96
C LYS A 121 21.22 -21.34 -14.04
N VAL A 122 21.21 -20.39 -13.10
CA VAL A 122 20.42 -19.15 -13.20
C VAL A 122 20.72 -18.43 -14.52
N ARG A 123 22.00 -18.26 -14.87
CA ARG A 123 22.42 -17.68 -16.16
C ARG A 123 21.97 -18.50 -17.36
N LYS A 124 22.11 -19.84 -17.31
CA LYS A 124 21.69 -20.75 -18.39
C LYS A 124 20.17 -20.65 -18.62
N ALA A 125 19.37 -20.71 -17.56
CA ALA A 125 17.91 -20.59 -17.65
C ALA A 125 17.48 -19.27 -18.30
N ASN A 126 18.09 -18.15 -17.87
CA ASN A 126 17.82 -16.83 -18.47
C ASN A 126 18.21 -16.76 -19.95
N ALA A 127 19.30 -17.42 -20.36
CA ALA A 127 19.72 -17.50 -21.75
C ALA A 127 18.81 -18.40 -22.62
N GLU A 128 18.12 -19.36 -21.99
CA GLU A 128 17.13 -20.25 -22.61
C GLU A 128 15.71 -19.65 -22.70
N GLY A 129 15.51 -18.38 -22.29
CA GLY A 129 14.21 -17.71 -22.35
C GLY A 129 13.21 -18.15 -21.26
N LYS A 130 13.69 -18.80 -20.19
CA LYS A 130 12.90 -19.03 -18.96
C LYS A 130 12.72 -17.70 -18.19
N PRO A 131 11.74 -17.59 -17.26
CA PRO A 131 11.54 -16.39 -16.44
C PRO A 131 12.86 -15.89 -15.85
N HIS A 132 13.02 -14.55 -15.78
CA HIS A 132 14.29 -13.93 -15.42
C HIS A 132 14.68 -14.21 -13.96
N LEU A 133 15.45 -15.29 -13.74
CA LEU A 133 15.95 -15.66 -12.42
C LEU A 133 17.14 -14.79 -12.01
N ALA A 134 17.25 -14.51 -10.72
CA ALA A 134 18.46 -14.02 -10.08
C ALA A 134 18.77 -14.86 -8.83
N GLY A 135 19.95 -14.66 -8.24
CA GLY A 135 20.39 -15.47 -7.11
C GLY A 135 21.18 -14.68 -6.07
N PHE A 136 20.95 -15.01 -4.80
CA PHE A 136 21.80 -14.59 -3.69
C PHE A 136 22.98 -15.56 -3.54
N CYS A 137 24.14 -15.02 -3.16
CA CYS A 137 25.32 -15.80 -2.80
C CYS A 137 25.18 -16.39 -1.39
N LEU A 138 25.52 -17.67 -1.20
CA LEU A 138 25.74 -18.25 0.13
C LEU A 138 27.18 -18.01 0.60
N LEU A 139 27.36 -17.71 1.89
CA LEU A 139 28.65 -17.32 2.46
C LEU A 139 29.09 -18.25 3.60
N PRO A 140 30.32 -18.80 3.58
CA PRO A 140 30.88 -19.59 4.68
C PRO A 140 31.35 -18.67 5.81
N LEU A 141 30.42 -18.06 6.54
CA LEU A 141 30.72 -16.95 7.46
C LEU A 141 31.63 -17.32 8.64
N TRP A 142 31.88 -18.60 8.93
CA TRP A 142 32.93 -19.00 9.88
C TRP A 142 34.34 -18.58 9.43
N ASP A 143 34.55 -18.36 8.13
CA ASP A 143 35.75 -17.75 7.56
C ASP A 143 35.37 -16.43 6.84
N PRO A 144 35.61 -15.26 7.46
CA PRO A 144 35.36 -13.97 6.85
C PRO A 144 36.17 -13.73 5.57
N GLN A 145 37.38 -14.28 5.45
CA GLN A 145 38.25 -14.09 4.28
C GLN A 145 37.77 -14.96 3.10
N ALA A 146 37.43 -16.22 3.36
CA ALA A 146 36.75 -17.06 2.38
C ALA A 146 35.42 -16.45 1.94
N SER A 147 34.65 -15.85 2.86
CA SER A 147 33.40 -15.15 2.54
C SER A 147 33.60 -13.94 1.62
N ILE A 148 34.66 -13.15 1.81
CA ILE A 148 35.03 -12.07 0.88
C ILE A 148 35.37 -12.62 -0.52
N LEU A 149 36.17 -13.69 -0.58
CA LEU A 149 36.57 -14.32 -1.86
C LEU A 149 35.35 -14.92 -2.58
N GLN A 150 34.50 -15.64 -1.85
CA GLN A 150 33.27 -16.23 -2.35
C GLN A 150 32.33 -15.16 -2.91
N PHE A 151 32.12 -14.07 -2.17
CA PHE A 151 31.21 -13.03 -2.60
C PHE A 151 31.75 -12.30 -3.85
N LYS A 152 33.07 -12.05 -3.94
CA LYS A 152 33.70 -11.53 -5.17
C LYS A 152 33.43 -12.43 -6.38
N GLU A 153 33.56 -13.75 -6.22
CA GLU A 153 33.28 -14.71 -7.28
C GLU A 153 31.79 -14.72 -7.66
N CYS A 154 30.88 -14.85 -6.69
CA CYS A 154 29.43 -14.74 -6.90
C CYS A 154 29.02 -13.49 -7.70
N LEU A 155 29.63 -12.34 -7.43
CA LEU A 155 29.35 -11.10 -8.15
C LEU A 155 29.83 -11.15 -9.61
N GLN A 156 30.93 -11.83 -9.91
CA GLN A 156 31.34 -12.12 -11.30
C GLN A 156 30.36 -13.08 -11.99
N TYR A 157 29.71 -13.97 -11.23
CA TYR A 157 28.58 -14.80 -11.67
C TYR A 157 27.22 -14.09 -11.65
N GLY A 158 27.16 -12.78 -11.33
CA GLY A 158 25.96 -11.96 -11.45
C GLY A 158 25.01 -12.01 -10.26
N ALA A 159 25.47 -12.48 -9.09
CA ALA A 159 24.66 -12.47 -7.87
C ALA A 159 24.13 -11.06 -7.54
N VAL A 160 22.88 -10.99 -7.06
CA VAL A 160 22.22 -9.72 -6.72
C VAL A 160 22.54 -9.24 -5.30
N GLY A 161 23.06 -10.13 -4.45
CA GLY A 161 23.55 -9.87 -3.10
C GLY A 161 24.10 -11.17 -2.49
N ALA A 162 24.08 -11.27 -1.16
CA ALA A 162 24.22 -12.54 -0.45
C ALA A 162 23.05 -12.77 0.51
N LEU A 163 22.78 -14.02 0.88
CA LEU A 163 21.82 -14.41 1.91
C LEU A 163 22.53 -15.23 2.98
N ILE A 164 22.22 -14.94 4.24
CA ILE A 164 22.87 -15.50 5.43
C ILE A 164 21.79 -15.89 6.45
N ASN A 165 22.00 -16.99 7.20
CA ASN A 165 21.00 -17.61 8.05
C ASN A 165 21.32 -17.40 9.55
N GLY A 166 20.82 -16.31 10.15
CA GLY A 166 21.02 -15.89 11.55
C GLY A 166 22.47 -15.97 12.06
N TYR A 167 22.66 -16.29 13.34
CA TYR A 167 23.99 -16.52 13.96
C TYR A 167 24.77 -17.75 13.42
N ASP A 168 26.05 -17.87 13.79
CA ASP A 168 26.88 -19.08 13.68
C ASP A 168 27.37 -19.58 15.06
N THR A 169 27.80 -20.85 15.16
CA THR A 169 28.35 -21.51 16.36
C THR A 169 29.71 -22.20 16.14
N SER A 170 30.33 -22.04 14.97
CA SER A 170 31.56 -22.76 14.58
C SER A 170 32.78 -22.50 15.50
N ASN A 171 33.07 -21.22 15.73
CA ASN A 171 34.37 -20.74 16.22
C ASN A 171 34.34 -20.23 17.67
N THR A 172 33.24 -20.51 18.38
CA THR A 172 32.83 -19.82 19.60
C THR A 172 32.81 -20.71 20.84
N GLY A 173 33.21 -21.98 20.73
CA GLY A 173 33.24 -22.92 21.86
C GLY A 173 31.86 -23.22 22.48
N GLY A 174 30.77 -22.84 21.81
CA GLY A 174 29.39 -22.95 22.29
C GLY A 174 28.60 -21.64 22.28
N ASP A 175 29.27 -20.48 22.22
CA ASP A 175 28.60 -19.17 22.13
C ASP A 175 28.04 -18.88 20.71
N PHE A 176 27.29 -17.79 20.56
CA PHE A 176 26.65 -17.39 19.30
C PHE A 176 27.37 -16.22 18.63
N ASN A 177 27.78 -16.41 17.38
CA ASN A 177 28.47 -15.44 16.55
C ASN A 177 27.47 -14.71 15.64
N TYR A 178 27.24 -13.42 15.92
CA TYR A 178 26.34 -12.56 15.17
C TYR A 178 27.06 -11.66 14.14
N TYR A 179 28.31 -11.96 13.80
CA TYR A 179 29.09 -11.30 12.73
C TYR A 179 29.39 -9.80 12.91
N ILE A 180 29.13 -9.22 14.09
CA ILE A 180 29.38 -7.79 14.39
C ILE A 180 30.75 -7.51 15.04
N THR A 181 31.59 -8.52 15.24
CA THR A 181 32.91 -8.37 15.87
C THR A 181 33.95 -7.81 14.89
N LYS A 182 35.11 -7.39 15.42
CA LYS A 182 36.20 -6.78 14.64
C LYS A 182 36.73 -7.70 13.53
N GLU A 183 36.68 -9.02 13.72
CA GLU A 183 37.10 -10.03 12.74
C GLU A 183 36.30 -9.95 11.42
N TYR A 184 35.05 -9.48 11.48
CA TYR A 184 34.18 -9.32 10.30
C TYR A 184 34.31 -7.94 9.65
N TYR A 185 35.11 -7.01 10.20
CA TYR A 185 35.14 -5.64 9.68
C TYR A 185 35.66 -5.53 8.23
N GLU A 186 36.59 -6.39 7.81
CA GLU A 186 37.04 -6.44 6.42
C GLU A 186 35.96 -7.01 5.49
N PHE A 187 35.18 -7.97 5.98
CA PHE A 187 34.03 -8.51 5.26
C PHE A 187 32.97 -7.41 5.06
N TRP A 188 32.62 -6.67 6.11
CA TRP A 188 31.63 -5.59 6.01
C TRP A 188 32.11 -4.37 5.23
N ASP A 189 33.41 -4.03 5.27
CA ASP A 189 34.02 -3.04 4.38
C ASP A 189 33.92 -3.48 2.90
N PHE A 190 34.12 -4.77 2.61
CA PHE A 190 33.89 -5.31 1.28
C PHE A 190 32.41 -5.26 0.87
N VAL A 191 31.48 -5.67 1.74
CA VAL A 191 30.03 -5.56 1.50
C VAL A 191 29.65 -4.11 1.20
N GLU A 192 30.11 -3.15 2.01
CA GLU A 192 29.82 -1.73 1.82
C GLU A 192 30.34 -1.20 0.48
N LYS A 193 31.58 -1.58 0.09
CA LYS A 193 32.19 -1.21 -1.19
C LYS A 193 31.52 -1.86 -2.39
N SER A 194 30.96 -3.05 -2.24
CA SER A 194 30.21 -3.73 -3.30
C SER A 194 28.89 -3.03 -3.63
N GLY A 195 28.31 -2.30 -2.66
CA GLY A 195 26.99 -1.69 -2.77
C GLY A 195 25.83 -2.68 -2.84
N LYS A 196 26.09 -3.96 -2.52
CA LYS A 196 25.12 -5.05 -2.59
C LYS A 196 24.49 -5.33 -1.22
N PRO A 197 23.20 -5.72 -1.18
CA PRO A 197 22.52 -6.05 0.07
C PRO A 197 22.95 -7.42 0.60
N ILE A 198 22.77 -7.60 1.91
CA ILE A 198 22.78 -8.91 2.58
C ILE A 198 21.35 -9.19 3.06
N TYR A 199 20.77 -10.29 2.62
CA TYR A 199 19.55 -10.83 3.19
C TYR A 199 19.89 -11.58 4.47
N LEU A 200 19.27 -11.20 5.59
CA LEU A 200 19.41 -11.87 6.87
C LEU A 200 18.13 -12.71 7.09
N HIS A 201 18.20 -13.96 6.63
CA HIS A 201 17.14 -14.95 6.76
C HIS A 201 17.20 -15.57 8.18
N PRO A 202 16.06 -16.02 8.75
CA PRO A 202 16.04 -16.62 10.07
C PRO A 202 16.79 -17.94 10.26
N ARG A 203 16.90 -18.32 11.53
CA ARG A 203 17.26 -19.67 11.98
C ARG A 203 16.58 -19.97 13.31
N GLU A 204 16.67 -21.22 13.77
CA GLU A 204 16.18 -21.60 15.11
C GLU A 204 16.77 -20.71 16.21
N ALA A 205 15.89 -20.21 17.08
CA ALA A 205 16.29 -19.51 18.30
C ALA A 205 17.17 -20.37 19.23
N GLU A 206 17.92 -19.71 20.10
CA GLU A 206 18.66 -20.34 21.19
C GLU A 206 17.72 -21.24 22.05
N PRO A 207 18.17 -22.45 22.48
CA PRO A 207 17.39 -23.35 23.36
C PRO A 207 17.02 -22.79 24.76
N SER A 208 15.99 -21.95 24.82
CA SER A 208 15.42 -21.41 26.06
C SER A 208 14.59 -22.44 26.85
N ARG A 209 14.21 -22.11 28.10
CA ARG A 209 13.23 -22.92 28.87
C ARG A 209 11.89 -23.04 28.14
N PHE A 210 11.44 -21.97 27.49
CA PHE A 210 10.19 -21.95 26.74
C PHE A 210 10.23 -22.94 25.56
N PHE A 211 11.27 -22.88 24.73
CA PHE A 211 11.41 -23.78 23.58
C PHE A 211 11.71 -25.25 23.95
N LYS A 212 12.10 -25.53 25.20
CA LYS A 212 12.17 -26.90 25.73
C LYS A 212 10.81 -27.46 26.14
N GLN A 213 9.81 -26.59 26.38
CA GLN A 213 8.44 -26.96 26.70
C GLN A 213 7.55 -26.96 25.46
N PHE A 214 7.83 -26.06 24.51
CA PHE A 214 7.09 -25.85 23.25
C PHE A 214 8.10 -25.86 22.08
N PRO A 215 8.65 -27.03 21.69
CA PRO A 215 9.68 -27.13 20.65
C PRO A 215 9.21 -26.67 19.26
N GLU A 216 7.92 -26.81 18.96
CA GLU A 216 7.27 -26.29 17.75
C GLU A 216 7.37 -24.77 17.63
N MET A 217 7.39 -24.04 18.75
CA MET A 217 7.54 -22.58 18.75
C MET A 217 8.99 -22.12 18.48
N ARG A 218 9.97 -23.03 18.40
CA ARG A 218 11.39 -22.68 18.19
C ARG A 218 11.74 -22.33 16.73
N VAL A 219 10.84 -22.66 15.79
CA VAL A 219 10.99 -22.42 14.35
C VAL A 219 10.08 -21.26 13.88
N SER A 220 9.56 -21.30 12.65
CA SER A 220 8.78 -20.21 12.04
C SER A 220 7.61 -19.65 12.88
N PRO A 221 6.85 -20.41 13.70
CA PRO A 221 5.72 -19.83 14.45
C PRO A 221 6.10 -18.75 15.47
N TRP A 222 7.37 -18.64 15.88
CA TRP A 222 7.83 -17.62 16.82
C TRP A 222 9.37 -17.46 16.88
N GLY A 223 10.10 -18.56 17.04
CA GLY A 223 11.51 -18.56 17.36
C GLY A 223 12.40 -17.94 16.28
N PHE A 224 12.06 -18.15 15.00
CA PHE A 224 12.73 -17.51 13.86
C PHE A 224 12.72 -15.98 14.01
N HIS A 225 11.54 -15.37 14.11
CA HIS A 225 11.39 -13.93 14.26
C HIS A 225 12.11 -13.38 15.50
N VAL A 226 12.10 -14.10 16.62
CA VAL A 226 12.80 -13.68 17.85
C VAL A 226 14.32 -13.64 17.65
N GLU A 227 14.92 -14.68 17.06
CA GLU A 227 16.36 -14.70 16.77
C GLU A 227 16.74 -13.52 15.87
N THR A 228 15.99 -13.33 14.79
CA THR A 228 16.40 -12.44 13.71
C THR A 228 16.12 -10.98 14.05
N ALA A 229 15.08 -10.70 14.84
CA ALA A 229 14.91 -9.42 15.53
C ALA A 229 16.09 -9.10 16.45
N GLU A 230 16.56 -10.07 17.24
CA GLU A 230 17.72 -9.88 18.12
C GLU A 230 19.00 -9.67 17.32
N HIS A 231 19.21 -10.39 16.21
CA HIS A 231 20.37 -10.22 15.33
C HIS A 231 20.37 -8.82 14.70
N ALA A 232 19.25 -8.39 14.12
CA ALA A 232 19.07 -7.03 13.57
C ALA A 232 19.29 -5.95 14.65
N LEU A 233 18.77 -6.16 15.88
CA LEU A 233 19.03 -5.27 17.01
C LEU A 233 20.49 -5.25 17.44
N ARG A 234 21.24 -6.36 17.35
CA ARG A 234 22.69 -6.38 17.62
C ARG A 234 23.46 -5.52 16.61
N PHE A 235 23.10 -5.53 15.33
CA PHE A 235 23.65 -4.57 14.35
C PHE A 235 23.31 -3.11 14.74
N ILE A 236 22.05 -2.81 15.02
CA ILE A 236 21.60 -1.43 15.32
C ILE A 236 22.22 -0.89 16.62
N LEU A 237 22.14 -1.65 17.72
CA LEU A 237 22.51 -1.20 19.04
C LEU A 237 24.03 -1.13 19.26
N SER A 238 24.81 -1.89 18.49
CA SER A 238 26.28 -1.88 18.56
C SER A 238 26.93 -0.64 17.93
N GLY A 239 26.19 0.15 17.15
CA GLY A 239 26.74 1.23 16.33
C GLY A 239 27.40 0.73 15.04
N PHE A 240 27.12 -0.51 14.61
CA PHE A 240 27.65 -1.08 13.37
C PHE A 240 27.40 -0.18 12.15
N PHE A 241 26.16 0.31 11.97
CA PHE A 241 25.80 1.18 10.86
C PHE A 241 26.40 2.60 10.95
N ASP A 242 27.02 2.98 12.06
CA ASP A 242 27.80 4.23 12.11
C ASP A 242 29.23 4.06 11.63
N ARG A 243 29.71 2.81 11.56
CA ARG A 243 30.97 2.39 10.94
C ARG A 243 30.77 2.07 9.46
N PHE A 244 29.69 1.37 9.13
CA PHE A 244 29.35 0.93 7.76
C PHE A 244 27.99 1.51 7.29
N PRO A 245 27.84 2.85 7.17
CA PRO A 245 26.56 3.51 6.93
C PRO A 245 25.86 3.18 5.62
N LYS A 246 26.56 2.65 4.61
CA LYS A 246 25.96 2.29 3.32
C LYS A 246 25.53 0.83 3.23
N VAL A 247 25.95 -0.05 4.15
CA VAL A 247 25.50 -1.45 4.19
C VAL A 247 23.97 -1.49 4.28
N LYS A 248 23.38 -2.37 3.47
CA LYS A 248 21.94 -2.65 3.43
C LYS A 248 21.69 -4.08 3.86
N LEU A 249 20.81 -4.25 4.84
CA LEU A 249 20.24 -5.54 5.20
C LEU A 249 18.82 -5.66 4.65
N ILE A 250 18.40 -6.87 4.33
CA ILE A 250 17.01 -7.23 4.03
C ILE A 250 16.55 -8.22 5.11
N LEU A 251 15.33 -8.06 5.62
CA LEU A 251 14.68 -8.99 6.54
C LEU A 251 13.41 -9.55 5.90
N GLY A 252 13.13 -10.84 6.08
CA GLY A 252 11.87 -11.45 5.69
C GLY A 252 10.72 -11.08 6.63
N HIS A 253 9.58 -11.75 6.46
CA HIS A 253 8.53 -11.87 7.46
C HIS A 253 8.06 -10.52 8.04
N ASP A 254 7.78 -9.57 7.14
CA ASP A 254 7.39 -8.20 7.46
C ASP A 254 8.35 -7.50 8.44
N GLY A 255 9.65 -7.85 8.39
CA GLY A 255 10.67 -7.31 9.28
C GLY A 255 10.71 -7.94 10.67
N GLU A 256 10.38 -9.23 10.79
CA GLU A 256 10.72 -10.09 11.93
C GLU A 256 10.28 -9.52 13.29
N ILE A 257 9.00 -9.20 13.47
CA ILE A 257 8.40 -8.50 14.64
C ILE A 257 9.04 -7.12 15.03
N LEU A 258 10.21 -6.77 14.49
CA LEU A 258 11.02 -5.64 14.90
C LEU A 258 10.37 -4.30 14.51
N ILE A 259 9.69 -4.25 13.35
CA ILE A 259 8.97 -3.04 12.91
C ILE A 259 7.83 -2.68 13.88
N TRP A 260 7.07 -3.67 14.35
CA TRP A 260 5.97 -3.51 15.30
C TRP A 260 6.48 -3.01 16.66
N MET A 261 7.67 -3.45 17.06
CA MET A 261 8.30 -3.04 18.31
C MET A 261 9.11 -1.73 18.19
N ALA A 262 9.37 -1.20 16.98
CA ALA A 262 10.30 -0.10 16.75
C ALA A 262 10.00 1.15 17.61
N TRP A 263 8.75 1.62 17.62
CA TRP A 263 8.33 2.76 18.46
C TRP A 263 8.53 2.47 19.94
N ARG A 264 8.17 1.27 20.39
CA ARG A 264 8.29 0.85 21.79
C ARG A 264 9.75 0.81 22.23
N ILE A 265 10.62 0.25 21.40
CA ILE A 265 12.06 0.14 21.66
C ILE A 265 12.64 1.56 21.82
N ASP A 266 12.40 2.45 20.87
CA ASP A 266 12.88 3.84 20.95
C ASP A 266 12.32 4.59 22.17
N HIS A 267 11.02 4.46 22.45
CA HIS A 267 10.39 5.06 23.61
C HIS A 267 11.01 4.55 24.93
N ARG A 268 11.24 3.24 25.05
CA ARG A 268 11.76 2.61 26.26
C ARG A 268 13.23 2.91 26.48
N LEU A 269 14.08 2.81 25.45
CA LEU A 269 15.48 3.21 25.50
C LEU A 269 15.60 4.68 25.93
N LYS A 270 14.78 5.58 25.36
CA LYS A 270 14.72 6.98 25.79
C LYS A 270 14.29 7.15 27.24
N LYS A 271 13.20 6.51 27.67
CA LYS A 271 12.71 6.60 29.07
C LYS A 271 13.67 6.02 30.10
N GLN A 272 14.51 5.06 29.73
CA GLN A 272 15.48 4.41 30.62
C GLN A 272 16.87 5.07 30.59
N GLY A 273 17.05 6.16 29.83
CA GLY A 273 18.32 6.89 29.76
C GLY A 273 19.36 6.23 28.84
N TRP A 274 18.95 5.37 27.90
CA TRP A 274 19.80 4.73 26.89
C TRP A 274 19.68 5.43 25.52
N THR A 275 19.74 6.76 25.51
CA THR A 275 19.71 7.60 24.31
C THR A 275 21.08 7.66 23.62
N PRO A 276 21.17 7.95 22.30
CA PRO A 276 22.45 8.15 21.61
C PRO A 276 23.36 9.20 22.28
N GLU A 277 22.75 10.22 22.89
CA GLU A 277 23.45 11.32 23.59
C GLU A 277 23.96 10.90 24.97
N SER A 278 23.20 10.08 25.71
CA SER A 278 23.61 9.56 27.02
C SER A 278 24.53 8.33 26.93
N LEU A 279 24.55 7.63 25.79
CA LEU A 279 25.52 6.61 25.42
C LEU A 279 26.89 7.22 25.08
N SER A 280 27.46 7.90 26.06
CA SER A 280 28.90 7.78 26.29
C SER A 280 29.20 6.33 26.70
N CYS A 281 30.47 5.90 26.67
CA CYS A 281 30.89 4.55 27.07
C CYS A 281 30.67 4.22 28.57
N HIS A 282 29.92 5.05 29.29
CA HIS A 282 29.64 4.98 30.72
C HIS A 282 28.20 5.49 30.98
N THR A 283 27.56 4.93 32.01
CA THR A 283 26.28 5.36 32.63
C THR A 283 24.95 5.08 31.89
N GLY A 284 24.36 3.92 32.21
CA GLY A 284 22.91 3.86 32.48
C GLY A 284 22.64 4.24 33.95
N PRO A 285 21.48 4.81 34.31
CA PRO A 285 21.34 5.55 35.58
C PRO A 285 21.36 4.73 36.88
N ASN A 286 21.36 3.39 36.84
CA ASN A 286 21.30 2.52 38.04
C ASN A 286 21.96 1.13 37.84
N MET A 287 23.00 1.00 37.01
CA MET A 287 23.79 -0.25 36.93
C MET A 287 25.22 0.00 37.38
N GLU A 288 25.71 -0.90 38.23
CA GLU A 288 27.11 -0.99 38.63
C GLU A 288 28.01 -1.22 37.39
N LEU A 289 29.26 -0.79 37.46
CA LEU A 289 30.18 -0.66 36.32
C LEU A 289 30.45 -2.00 35.61
N SER A 290 29.61 -2.37 34.66
CA SER A 290 30.00 -3.30 33.60
C SER A 290 30.88 -2.53 32.61
N PRO A 291 32.17 -2.89 32.45
CA PRO A 291 33.04 -2.19 31.51
C PRO A 291 32.47 -2.30 30.10
N CYS A 292 32.65 -1.26 29.28
CA CYS A 292 32.46 -1.42 27.84
C CYS A 292 33.34 -2.60 27.38
N PRO A 293 32.79 -3.60 26.65
CA PRO A 293 33.59 -4.65 26.09
C PRO A 293 34.65 -4.00 25.18
N GLU A 294 35.87 -4.53 25.26
CA GLU A 294 37.07 -4.04 24.55
C GLU A 294 36.90 -3.97 23.02
N ASN A 295 35.78 -4.51 22.54
CA ASN A 295 35.31 -4.59 21.16
C ASN A 295 34.76 -3.26 20.63
N GLY A 296 34.34 -2.32 21.50
CA GLY A 296 33.97 -0.94 21.12
C GLY A 296 32.56 -0.77 20.52
N LEU A 297 31.64 -1.66 20.85
CA LEU A 297 30.35 -1.88 20.18
C LEU A 297 29.13 -1.33 20.96
N TYR A 298 29.12 -0.05 21.38
CA TYR A 298 27.93 0.53 22.07
C TYR A 298 27.55 1.97 21.74
N LYS A 299 28.28 2.68 20.87
CA LYS A 299 27.97 4.08 20.54
C LYS A 299 27.26 4.20 19.20
N ARG A 300 25.95 3.92 19.19
CA ARG A 300 25.09 4.31 18.07
C ARG A 300 24.79 5.82 18.08
N LYS A 301 24.77 6.48 16.93
CA LYS A 301 24.50 7.92 16.76
C LYS A 301 23.00 8.24 16.68
N HIS A 302 22.17 7.27 16.31
CA HIS A 302 20.74 7.48 16.07
C HIS A 302 19.86 6.47 16.83
N ASN A 303 18.54 6.66 16.74
CA ASN A 303 17.54 5.75 17.32
C ASN A 303 17.30 4.53 16.41
N VAL A 304 16.62 3.50 16.92
CA VAL A 304 16.39 2.24 16.18
C VAL A 304 15.60 2.48 14.91
N THR A 305 14.54 3.31 14.98
CA THR A 305 13.72 3.67 13.81
C THR A 305 14.52 4.36 12.70
N TYR A 306 15.58 5.12 13.02
CA TYR A 306 16.45 5.72 12.01
C TYR A 306 17.18 4.65 11.21
N TYR A 307 17.81 3.67 11.87
CA TYR A 307 18.56 2.63 11.16
C TYR A 307 17.64 1.73 10.35
N LEU A 308 16.45 1.37 10.86
CA LEU A 308 15.41 0.70 10.06
C LEU A 308 15.12 1.48 8.77
N LYS A 309 14.87 2.79 8.86
CA LYS A 309 14.59 3.69 7.72
C LYS A 309 15.77 4.05 6.82
N ASN A 310 17.00 3.61 7.12
CA ASN A 310 18.19 4.00 6.35
C ASN A 310 19.03 2.79 5.90
N ASN A 311 19.04 1.70 6.64
CA ASN A 311 19.90 0.54 6.44
C ASN A 311 19.13 -0.75 6.19
N PHE A 312 17.81 -0.80 6.43
CA PHE A 312 17.00 -1.99 6.19
C PHE A 312 16.02 -1.80 5.04
N HIS A 313 15.71 -2.93 4.39
CA HIS A 313 14.52 -3.18 3.60
C HIS A 313 13.83 -4.43 4.21
N ILE A 314 12.55 -4.62 3.95
CA ILE A 314 11.78 -5.76 4.44
C ILE A 314 10.98 -6.42 3.32
N THR A 315 10.53 -7.65 3.53
CA THR A 315 9.77 -8.42 2.53
C THR A 315 8.55 -9.11 3.15
N THR A 316 7.58 -9.48 2.31
CA THR A 316 6.29 -10.06 2.72
C THR A 316 6.28 -11.59 2.80
N SER A 317 7.45 -12.25 2.81
CA SER A 317 7.58 -13.71 2.94
C SER A 317 6.82 -14.26 4.15
N GLY A 318 6.01 -15.30 3.95
CA GLY A 318 5.17 -15.92 5.00
C GLY A 318 4.21 -14.98 5.73
N MET A 319 4.02 -13.74 5.26
CA MET A 319 3.27 -12.69 5.96
C MET A 319 2.24 -12.06 5.02
N PHE A 320 1.32 -12.88 4.53
CA PHE A 320 0.23 -12.50 3.63
C PHE A 320 -0.92 -11.81 4.38
N ASP A 321 -0.59 -10.86 5.25
CA ASP A 321 -1.50 -10.14 6.14
C ASP A 321 -1.61 -8.67 5.73
N THR A 322 -2.76 -8.26 5.20
CA THR A 322 -2.97 -6.88 4.71
C THR A 322 -2.83 -5.81 5.80
N PRO A 323 -3.35 -5.99 7.04
CA PRO A 323 -3.04 -5.13 8.18
C PRO A 323 -1.54 -5.00 8.49
N GLY A 324 -0.80 -6.11 8.52
CA GLY A 324 0.66 -6.18 8.67
C GLY A 324 1.37 -5.38 7.60
N PHE A 325 1.06 -5.63 6.33
CA PHE A 325 1.61 -4.90 5.19
C PHE A 325 1.31 -3.39 5.25
N ARG A 326 0.09 -2.98 5.63
CA ARG A 326 -0.26 -1.57 5.86
C ARG A 326 0.58 -0.96 7.00
N HIS A 327 0.83 -1.71 8.08
CA HIS A 327 1.72 -1.28 9.16
C HIS A 327 3.18 -1.17 8.69
N ALA A 328 3.70 -2.16 7.99
CA ALA A 328 5.02 -2.19 7.35
C ALA A 328 5.25 -0.97 6.46
N LEU A 329 4.31 -0.64 5.58
CA LEU A 329 4.35 0.57 4.75
C LEU A 329 4.40 1.86 5.59
N SER A 330 3.61 1.95 6.67
CA SER A 330 3.59 3.12 7.56
C SER A 330 4.89 3.31 8.35
N VAL A 331 5.55 2.21 8.74
CA VAL A 331 6.78 2.22 9.53
C VAL A 331 8.00 2.35 8.64
N MET A 332 8.08 1.66 7.50
CA MET A 332 9.29 1.59 6.67
C MET A 332 9.28 2.55 5.48
N GLY A 333 8.10 2.89 4.94
CA GLY A 333 7.94 3.60 3.66
C GLY A 333 7.86 2.64 2.47
N PRO A 334 7.09 2.97 1.42
CA PRO A 334 6.86 2.08 0.27
C PRO A 334 8.13 1.76 -0.51
N GLU A 335 9.17 2.58 -0.43
CA GLU A 335 10.47 2.32 -1.05
C GLU A 335 11.33 1.27 -0.33
N ARG A 336 10.82 0.70 0.78
CA ARG A 336 11.53 -0.24 1.66
C ARG A 336 10.82 -1.57 1.88
N VAL A 337 9.59 -1.72 1.40
CA VAL A 337 8.82 -2.98 1.48
C VAL A 337 8.81 -3.62 0.10
N MET A 338 9.11 -4.92 0.02
CA MET A 338 9.21 -5.68 -1.22
C MET A 338 8.33 -6.93 -1.14
N PHE A 339 7.76 -7.35 -2.27
CA PHE A 339 7.04 -8.62 -2.33
C PHE A 339 8.00 -9.81 -2.17
N SER A 340 7.56 -10.85 -1.47
CA SER A 340 8.16 -12.18 -1.46
C SER A 340 7.15 -13.23 -0.98
N ILE A 341 7.43 -14.51 -1.22
CA ILE A 341 6.52 -15.60 -0.90
C ILE A 341 7.05 -16.45 0.27
N ASP A 342 8.31 -16.90 0.22
CA ASP A 342 8.85 -18.03 1.03
C ASP A 342 8.54 -19.43 0.43
N THR A 343 8.56 -19.53 -0.91
CA THR A 343 8.48 -20.83 -1.58
C THR A 343 9.69 -21.67 -1.18
N ALA A 344 9.65 -22.97 -0.89
CA ALA A 344 8.52 -23.89 -0.85
C ALA A 344 8.08 -24.23 0.59
N TYR A 345 8.24 -23.29 1.53
CA TYR A 345 7.59 -23.37 2.84
C TYR A 345 6.15 -22.85 2.76
N GLU A 346 5.92 -21.84 1.91
CA GLU A 346 4.63 -21.22 1.62
C GLU A 346 4.19 -21.45 0.16
N ASP A 347 2.88 -21.41 -0.08
CA ASP A 347 2.30 -21.65 -1.40
C ASP A 347 2.33 -20.40 -2.30
N ILE A 348 2.80 -20.58 -3.55
CA ILE A 348 2.89 -19.50 -4.55
C ILE A 348 1.52 -18.89 -4.84
N SER A 349 0.46 -19.71 -4.87
CA SER A 349 -0.92 -19.24 -5.09
C SER A 349 -1.37 -18.25 -4.03
N ASP A 350 -0.96 -18.46 -2.79
CA ASP A 350 -1.50 -17.78 -1.63
C ASP A 350 -0.82 -16.43 -1.50
N GLY A 351 0.52 -16.40 -1.54
CA GLY A 351 1.29 -15.16 -1.56
C GLY A 351 1.03 -14.31 -2.81
N ALA A 352 0.99 -14.91 -4.00
CA ALA A 352 0.71 -14.17 -5.22
C ALA A 352 -0.75 -13.72 -5.33
N GLY A 353 -1.70 -14.53 -4.86
CA GLY A 353 -3.13 -14.23 -4.83
C GLY A 353 -3.44 -13.08 -3.89
N TRP A 354 -2.95 -13.15 -2.64
CA TRP A 354 -3.01 -12.05 -1.67
C TRP A 354 -2.42 -10.76 -2.25
N PHE A 355 -1.21 -10.80 -2.82
CA PHE A 355 -0.60 -9.57 -3.34
C PHE A 355 -1.36 -8.97 -4.54
N ASN A 356 -2.12 -9.77 -5.29
CA ASN A 356 -3.01 -9.25 -6.34
C ASN A 356 -4.18 -8.46 -5.75
N SER A 357 -4.85 -8.99 -4.71
CA SER A 357 -6.00 -8.33 -4.07
C SER A 357 -5.62 -7.07 -3.26
N LEU A 358 -4.34 -6.85 -2.97
CA LEU A 358 -3.86 -5.55 -2.44
C LEU A 358 -4.13 -4.37 -3.39
N SER A 359 -4.18 -4.61 -4.71
CA SER A 359 -4.55 -3.57 -5.69
C SER A 359 -6.02 -3.12 -5.59
N GLU A 360 -6.85 -3.94 -4.96
CA GLU A 360 -8.29 -3.71 -4.75
C GLU A 360 -8.58 -3.14 -3.35
N THR A 361 -7.69 -3.39 -2.37
CA THR A 361 -7.91 -3.11 -0.93
C THR A 361 -6.93 -2.11 -0.29
N VAL A 362 -5.83 -1.72 -0.93
CA VAL A 362 -4.84 -0.78 -0.35
C VAL A 362 -4.72 0.50 -1.18
N ALA A 363 -5.48 1.52 -0.79
CA ALA A 363 -5.45 2.85 -1.39
C ALA A 363 -4.17 3.65 -1.03
N LEU A 364 -3.02 3.28 -1.60
CA LEU A 364 -1.87 4.19 -1.69
C LEU A 364 -2.09 5.21 -2.83
N PRO A 365 -1.41 6.36 -2.81
CA PRO A 365 -1.46 7.29 -3.94
C PRO A 365 -0.79 6.69 -5.18
N GLN A 366 -1.45 6.75 -6.35
CA GLN A 366 -0.96 6.22 -7.64
C GLN A 366 0.46 6.70 -8.05
N LYS A 367 0.94 7.77 -7.41
CA LYS A 367 2.25 8.41 -7.58
C LYS A 367 3.43 7.65 -6.95
N ASP A 368 3.18 6.73 -6.03
CA ASP A 368 4.23 6.12 -5.20
C ASP A 368 4.71 4.76 -5.75
N TRP A 369 3.90 4.05 -6.54
CA TRP A 369 4.31 2.80 -7.21
C TRP A 369 5.28 3.01 -8.39
N GLU A 370 5.18 4.12 -9.13
CA GLU A 370 6.00 4.35 -10.34
C GLU A 370 7.46 4.73 -10.05
N ARG A 371 7.80 5.10 -8.80
CA ARG A 371 9.07 5.76 -8.47
C ARG A 371 10.25 4.87 -8.08
N PRO A 372 10.10 3.63 -7.59
CA PRO A 372 11.24 2.73 -7.37
C PRO A 372 11.85 2.18 -8.68
N PHE A 373 11.03 1.95 -9.72
CA PHE A 373 11.42 1.07 -10.83
C PHE A 373 12.11 1.76 -12.02
N ALA A 374 11.65 2.94 -12.47
CA ALA A 374 12.18 3.56 -13.69
C ALA A 374 13.63 4.09 -13.56
N SER A 375 14.00 4.61 -12.38
CA SER A 375 15.24 5.38 -12.19
C SER A 375 16.52 4.52 -12.23
N THR A 376 16.43 3.27 -11.79
CA THR A 376 17.58 2.35 -11.72
C THR A 376 17.74 1.55 -13.01
N MET A 377 16.63 1.14 -13.63
CA MET A 377 16.63 0.42 -14.91
C MET A 377 17.18 1.28 -16.05
N ALA A 378 16.83 2.57 -16.13
CA ALA A 378 17.39 3.47 -17.14
C ALA A 378 18.92 3.62 -17.05
N LEU A 379 19.49 3.52 -15.84
CA LEU A 379 20.94 3.59 -15.61
C LEU A 379 21.64 2.26 -15.94
N MET A 380 20.98 1.12 -15.65
CA MET A 380 21.51 -0.21 -15.95
C MET A 380 21.40 -0.59 -17.44
N TRP A 381 20.33 -0.17 -18.12
CA TRP A 381 20.17 -0.41 -19.56
C TRP A 381 21.19 0.40 -20.38
N LEU A 382 21.50 1.64 -19.97
CA LEU A 382 22.61 2.42 -20.53
C LEU A 382 23.98 1.72 -20.39
N LEU A 383 24.18 0.96 -19.31
CA LEU A 383 25.42 0.21 -19.06
C LEU A 383 25.46 -1.13 -19.83
N ALA A 384 24.31 -1.78 -20.03
CA ALA A 384 24.20 -3.02 -20.80
C ALA A 384 24.49 -2.82 -22.30
N VAL A 385 23.97 -1.73 -22.88
CA VAL A 385 24.20 -1.38 -24.30
C VAL A 385 25.67 -1.04 -24.59
N LEU A 386 26.46 -0.70 -23.57
CA LEU A 386 27.89 -0.34 -23.70
C LEU A 386 28.87 -1.53 -23.58
N MET A 387 28.40 -2.77 -23.38
CA MET A 387 29.28 -3.92 -23.10
C MET A 387 29.12 -5.15 -24.00
N VAL A 388 28.41 -5.07 -25.13
CA VAL A 388 28.31 -6.18 -26.10
C VAL A 388 29.28 -5.99 -27.28
N PRO A 389 30.26 -6.89 -27.49
CA PRO A 389 31.13 -6.87 -28.67
C PRO A 389 30.36 -7.13 -29.98
N SER A 390 30.79 -6.46 -31.05
CA SER A 390 30.12 -6.44 -32.33
C SER A 390 30.32 -7.72 -33.17
N SER A 391 29.24 -8.47 -33.45
CA SER A 391 29.17 -9.36 -34.63
C SER A 391 27.76 -9.70 -35.16
N GLN A 392 26.66 -9.27 -34.55
CA GLN A 392 25.28 -9.56 -35.04
C GLN A 392 24.34 -8.33 -35.12
N GLY A 393 24.86 -7.10 -35.11
CA GLY A 393 24.03 -5.88 -35.12
C GLY A 393 23.32 -5.54 -36.44
N GLU A 394 23.71 -6.13 -37.57
CA GLU A 394 23.30 -5.66 -38.90
C GLU A 394 21.84 -6.00 -39.30
N GLN A 395 21.18 -6.96 -38.64
CA GLN A 395 19.76 -7.25 -38.92
C GLN A 395 18.80 -6.28 -38.21
N CYS A 396 19.12 -5.81 -37.00
CA CYS A 396 18.30 -4.82 -36.29
C CYS A 396 18.33 -3.42 -36.93
N CYS A 397 19.43 -3.05 -37.61
CA CYS A 397 19.62 -1.72 -38.18
C CYS A 397 18.64 -1.31 -39.28
N ARG A 398 17.82 -2.23 -39.84
CA ARG A 398 16.81 -1.89 -40.85
C ARG A 398 15.48 -1.38 -40.28
N ALA A 399 15.24 -1.51 -38.97
CA ALA A 399 13.98 -1.08 -38.35
C ALA A 399 13.95 0.40 -37.87
N PHE A 400 15.09 1.10 -37.87
CA PHE A 400 15.24 2.39 -37.18
C PHE A 400 15.51 3.60 -38.09
N GLN A 401 14.78 3.70 -39.21
CA GLN A 401 15.05 4.69 -40.28
C GLN A 401 14.61 6.14 -40.03
N ASN A 402 13.99 6.48 -38.89
CA ASN A 402 13.61 7.86 -38.57
C ASN A 402 14.30 8.35 -37.28
N ALA A 403 15.33 9.19 -37.44
CA ALA A 403 16.26 9.53 -36.39
C ALA A 403 16.17 10.98 -35.91
N THR A 404 16.39 11.19 -34.61
CA THR A 404 16.85 12.49 -34.07
C THR A 404 18.05 12.35 -33.12
N GLU A 405 18.14 11.25 -32.36
CA GLU A 405 19.20 11.01 -31.36
C GLU A 405 20.58 10.69 -31.98
N LEU A 406 20.61 10.28 -33.25
CA LEU A 406 21.83 9.90 -33.97
C LEU A 406 22.82 11.06 -34.18
N ARG A 407 22.40 12.33 -34.00
CA ARG A 407 23.26 13.51 -34.21
C ARG A 407 24.22 13.84 -33.06
N GLU A 408 24.01 13.26 -31.87
CA GLU A 408 24.91 13.50 -30.73
C GLU A 408 25.95 12.38 -30.57
N ALA A 409 25.59 11.12 -30.86
CA ALA A 409 26.52 9.98 -30.84
C ALA A 409 27.71 10.16 -31.81
N VAL A 410 27.47 10.71 -33.00
CA VAL A 410 28.50 10.96 -34.03
C VAL A 410 29.60 11.93 -33.55
N ARG A 411 29.35 12.76 -32.53
CA ARG A 411 30.37 13.68 -31.97
C ARG A 411 31.31 13.02 -30.95
N ALA A 412 31.04 11.78 -30.53
CA ALA A 412 31.83 11.08 -29.51
C ALA A 412 32.91 10.14 -30.09
N TRP A 413 32.86 9.83 -31.40
CA TRP A 413 33.77 8.86 -32.04
C TRP A 413 34.97 9.52 -32.75
N ASP A 414 34.82 10.79 -33.16
CA ASP A 414 35.80 11.45 -34.02
C ASP A 414 36.99 12.04 -33.24
N ASN A 415 37.89 11.19 -32.76
CA ASN A 415 39.37 11.36 -32.66
C ASN A 415 40.02 10.43 -31.60
N GLN A 416 39.98 9.11 -31.80
CA GLN A 416 41.08 8.24 -31.37
C GLN A 416 42.05 8.04 -32.56
N LEU A 417 42.90 9.04 -32.78
CA LEU A 417 44.10 8.89 -33.61
C LEU A 417 45.26 8.41 -32.73
N ALA A 418 45.95 7.35 -33.16
CA ALA A 418 47.00 6.70 -32.40
C ALA A 418 48.40 7.21 -32.80
N ASP A 419 49.10 7.87 -31.87
CA ASP A 419 50.55 8.07 -31.89
C ASP A 419 51.08 8.15 -30.43
N PRO A 420 52.11 7.38 -30.02
CA PRO A 420 52.65 7.42 -28.66
C PRO A 420 53.49 8.68 -28.31
N SER A 421 53.80 9.56 -29.25
CA SER A 421 54.88 10.56 -29.09
C SER A 421 54.51 11.94 -28.54
N VAL A 422 53.22 12.26 -28.30
CA VAL A 422 52.75 13.64 -27.98
C VAL A 422 52.13 13.81 -26.57
N TRP A 423 52.23 12.79 -25.71
CA TRP A 423 51.41 12.67 -24.49
C TRP A 423 51.71 13.62 -23.30
N TRP A 424 52.77 14.43 -23.35
CA TRP A 424 53.22 15.23 -22.19
C TRP A 424 52.62 16.66 -22.10
N HIS A 425 51.82 17.10 -23.09
CA HIS A 425 51.22 18.45 -23.09
C HIS A 425 49.70 18.47 -22.90
N LEU A 426 49.00 17.35 -23.07
CA LEU A 426 47.54 17.26 -22.93
C LEU A 426 46.98 17.61 -21.53
N PRO A 427 47.60 17.20 -20.39
CA PRO A 427 46.99 17.38 -19.06
C PRO A 427 46.67 18.83 -18.71
N LEU A 428 47.49 19.79 -19.16
CA LEU A 428 47.32 21.21 -18.86
C LEU A 428 46.19 21.86 -19.68
N LEU A 429 45.95 21.41 -20.91
CA LEU A 429 44.83 21.88 -21.74
C LEU A 429 43.49 21.29 -21.29
N VAL A 430 43.48 20.01 -20.89
CA VAL A 430 42.26 19.33 -20.41
C VAL A 430 41.79 19.94 -19.09
N LEU A 431 42.69 20.26 -18.14
CA LEU A 431 42.31 20.90 -16.88
C LEU A 431 41.66 22.28 -17.08
N GLY A 432 42.12 23.07 -18.05
CA GLY A 432 41.52 24.37 -18.38
C GLY A 432 40.12 24.27 -19.00
N LEU A 433 39.90 23.28 -19.87
CA LEU A 433 38.62 23.10 -20.59
C LEU A 433 37.54 22.41 -19.74
N VAL A 434 37.92 21.44 -18.90
CA VAL A 434 36.99 20.71 -18.01
C VAL A 434 36.38 21.64 -16.96
N ALA A 435 37.18 22.57 -16.40
CA ALA A 435 36.71 23.53 -15.40
C ALA A 435 35.60 24.46 -15.92
N LEU A 436 35.68 24.88 -17.19
CA LEU A 436 34.69 25.77 -17.81
C LEU A 436 33.49 25.01 -18.40
N GLY A 437 33.71 23.87 -19.04
CA GLY A 437 32.66 23.10 -19.73
C GLY A 437 31.71 22.35 -18.79
N VAL A 438 32.24 21.69 -17.75
CA VAL A 438 31.43 20.86 -16.84
C VAL A 438 30.64 21.73 -15.86
N GLY A 439 31.26 22.79 -15.32
CA GLY A 439 30.58 23.76 -14.45
C GLY A 439 29.39 24.43 -15.14
N GLY A 440 29.55 24.84 -16.40
CA GLY A 440 28.48 25.44 -17.20
C GLY A 440 27.31 24.48 -17.46
N ARG A 441 27.58 23.21 -17.82
CA ARG A 441 26.53 22.20 -18.07
C ARG A 441 25.80 21.79 -16.79
N LEU A 442 26.50 21.62 -15.67
CA LEU A 442 25.88 21.35 -14.37
C LEU A 442 25.03 22.54 -13.88
N ALA A 443 25.53 23.77 -14.02
CA ALA A 443 24.77 24.98 -13.69
C ALA A 443 23.52 25.14 -14.59
N PHE A 444 23.63 24.85 -15.89
CA PHE A 444 22.50 24.89 -16.82
C PHE A 444 21.46 23.81 -16.51
N SER A 445 21.89 22.57 -16.28
CA SER A 445 21.00 21.46 -15.87
C SER A 445 20.30 21.77 -14.54
N TRP A 446 21.05 22.23 -13.53
CA TRP A 446 20.50 22.63 -12.23
C TRP A 446 19.49 23.78 -12.34
N ASN A 447 19.79 24.79 -13.17
CA ASN A 447 18.89 25.93 -13.40
C ASN A 447 17.65 25.52 -14.21
N SER A 448 17.78 24.63 -15.19
CA SER A 448 16.67 24.03 -15.94
C SER A 448 15.74 23.25 -15.00
N SER A 449 16.30 22.35 -14.18
CA SER A 449 15.57 21.59 -13.15
C SER A 449 14.95 22.48 -12.07
N ARG A 450 15.54 23.63 -11.75
CA ARG A 450 14.95 24.64 -10.84
C ARG A 450 13.83 25.43 -11.51
N LYS A 451 13.92 25.68 -12.83
CA LYS A 451 12.89 26.34 -13.64
C LYS A 451 11.68 25.42 -13.85
N ALA A 452 11.90 24.14 -14.16
CA ALA A 452 10.86 23.12 -14.25
C ALA A 452 10.03 23.01 -12.95
N ARG A 453 10.69 22.82 -11.79
CA ARG A 453 10.02 22.80 -10.48
C ARG A 453 9.25 24.08 -10.13
N LYS A 454 9.70 25.25 -10.61
CA LYS A 454 8.95 26.52 -10.47
C LYS A 454 7.72 26.57 -11.36
N ILE A 455 7.78 26.01 -12.57
CA ILE A 455 6.62 25.89 -13.48
C ILE A 455 5.59 24.95 -12.84
N GLU A 456 6.01 23.75 -12.42
CA GLU A 456 5.16 22.74 -11.77
C GLU A 456 4.42 23.31 -10.56
N ARG A 457 5.15 23.88 -9.59
CA ARG A 457 4.54 24.55 -8.42
C ARG A 457 3.61 25.72 -8.80
N THR A 458 3.92 26.46 -9.87
CA THR A 458 3.03 27.54 -10.34
C THR A 458 1.77 26.98 -11.02
N LEU A 459 1.84 25.80 -11.65
CA LEU A 459 0.67 25.10 -12.21
C LEU A 459 -0.20 24.48 -11.10
N GLU A 460 0.38 24.03 -9.99
CA GLU A 460 -0.38 23.65 -8.78
C GLU A 460 -1.12 24.85 -8.19
N GLU A 461 -0.46 26.02 -8.08
CA GLU A 461 -1.12 27.27 -7.69
C GLU A 461 -2.28 27.65 -8.64
N VAL A 462 -2.12 27.45 -9.96
CA VAL A 462 -3.19 27.67 -10.95
C VAL A 462 -4.37 26.73 -10.71
N TYR A 463 -4.13 25.43 -10.51
CA TYR A 463 -5.19 24.46 -10.24
C TYR A 463 -5.99 24.82 -8.97
N ALA A 464 -5.31 25.29 -7.92
CA ALA A 464 -5.99 25.77 -6.72
C ALA A 464 -6.85 27.03 -6.99
N GLN A 465 -6.30 28.02 -7.70
CA GLN A 465 -6.98 29.29 -8.00
C GLN A 465 -8.09 29.18 -9.06
N LEU A 466 -8.10 28.11 -9.88
CA LEU A 466 -9.14 27.85 -10.88
C LEU A 466 -10.50 27.47 -10.28
N TRP A 467 -10.56 27.05 -9.01
CA TRP A 467 -11.84 26.81 -8.34
C TRP A 467 -12.66 28.11 -8.24
N ASP A 468 -12.02 29.19 -7.78
CA ASP A 468 -12.64 30.52 -7.65
C ASP A 468 -12.62 31.32 -8.96
N GLU A 469 -11.57 31.17 -9.78
CA GLU A 469 -11.40 31.78 -11.11
C GLU A 469 -11.84 33.25 -11.23
N GLN A 470 -11.21 34.12 -10.44
CA GLN A 470 -11.36 35.58 -10.58
C GLN A 470 -10.97 36.05 -12.00
N PRO A 471 -11.57 37.13 -12.54
CA PRO A 471 -11.43 37.52 -13.95
C PRO A 471 -9.98 37.65 -14.47
N ASP A 472 -9.06 38.13 -13.62
CA ASP A 472 -7.66 38.34 -13.98
C ASP A 472 -6.74 37.12 -13.74
N THR A 473 -7.23 36.05 -13.10
CA THR A 473 -6.42 34.91 -12.65
C THR A 473 -5.62 34.30 -13.79
N LEU A 474 -6.27 33.94 -14.89
CA LEU A 474 -5.59 33.34 -16.05
C LEU A 474 -4.58 34.29 -16.69
N THR A 475 -4.90 35.58 -16.79
CA THR A 475 -4.01 36.60 -17.35
C THR A 475 -2.75 36.78 -16.50
N ALA A 476 -2.91 36.83 -15.18
CA ALA A 476 -1.81 36.94 -14.22
C ALA A 476 -0.89 35.71 -14.26
N TYR A 477 -1.45 34.50 -14.23
CA TYR A 477 -0.68 33.26 -14.26
C TYR A 477 -0.05 32.99 -15.64
N SER A 478 -0.73 33.29 -16.75
CA SER A 478 -0.15 33.22 -18.10
C SER A 478 1.11 34.10 -18.20
N LYS A 479 1.06 35.32 -17.68
CA LYS A 479 2.21 36.25 -17.62
C LYS A 479 3.33 35.75 -16.70
N LYS A 480 2.98 35.16 -15.54
CA LYS A 480 3.95 34.54 -14.59
C LYS A 480 4.66 33.35 -15.23
N LEU A 481 3.94 32.46 -15.89
CA LEU A 481 4.46 31.24 -16.52
C LEU A 481 5.21 31.51 -17.83
N SER A 482 4.80 32.52 -18.60
CA SER A 482 5.53 32.99 -19.78
C SER A 482 6.93 33.54 -19.42
N ARG A 483 7.06 34.25 -18.29
CA ARG A 483 8.37 34.65 -17.74
C ARG A 483 9.21 33.44 -17.29
N LEU A 484 8.57 32.33 -16.93
CA LEU A 484 9.22 31.05 -16.67
C LEU A 484 9.41 30.21 -17.95
N GLY A 485 9.15 30.76 -19.14
CA GLY A 485 9.41 30.09 -20.43
C GLY A 485 8.39 29.02 -20.83
N LEU A 486 7.23 28.93 -20.18
CA LEU A 486 6.11 28.11 -20.66
C LEU A 486 5.38 28.86 -21.78
N GLN A 487 5.16 28.21 -22.92
CA GLN A 487 4.42 28.81 -24.04
C GLN A 487 2.92 28.98 -23.70
N LYS A 488 2.30 30.05 -24.21
CA LYS A 488 0.87 30.38 -23.96
C LYS A 488 -0.07 29.24 -24.33
N ALA A 489 0.10 28.64 -25.52
CA ALA A 489 -0.72 27.52 -25.98
C ALA A 489 -0.62 26.28 -25.04
N LYS A 490 0.57 25.98 -24.53
CA LYS A 490 0.77 24.87 -23.56
C LYS A 490 0.12 25.19 -22.20
N PHE A 491 0.14 26.45 -21.78
CA PHE A 491 -0.60 26.90 -20.59
C PHE A 491 -2.12 26.78 -20.78
N GLU A 492 -2.65 27.22 -21.92
CA GLU A 492 -4.08 27.10 -22.26
C GLU A 492 -4.53 25.63 -22.31
N GLN A 493 -3.71 24.74 -22.88
CA GLN A 493 -3.95 23.29 -22.85
C GLN A 493 -3.96 22.74 -21.41
N SER A 494 -3.01 23.14 -20.57
CA SER A 494 -2.99 22.75 -19.14
C SER A 494 -4.23 23.24 -18.39
N VAL A 495 -4.65 24.49 -18.60
CA VAL A 495 -5.88 25.06 -17.99
C VAL A 495 -7.12 24.30 -18.45
N SER A 496 -7.21 23.91 -19.72
CA SER A 496 -8.31 23.09 -20.23
C SER A 496 -8.37 21.73 -19.52
N ALA A 497 -7.24 21.02 -19.44
CA ALA A 497 -7.15 19.74 -18.72
C ALA A 497 -7.43 19.86 -17.21
N MET A 498 -7.02 20.98 -16.59
CA MET A 498 -7.36 21.28 -15.19
C MET A 498 -8.87 21.47 -14.99
N ARG A 499 -9.56 22.16 -15.91
CA ARG A 499 -11.02 22.34 -15.85
C ARG A 499 -11.80 21.04 -16.06
N VAL A 500 -11.36 20.17 -16.99
CA VAL A 500 -11.88 18.80 -17.15
C VAL A 500 -11.83 18.07 -15.80
N ARG A 501 -10.63 18.02 -15.20
CA ARG A 501 -10.39 17.36 -13.91
C ARG A 501 -11.20 17.96 -12.77
N GLN A 502 -11.29 19.29 -12.67
CA GLN A 502 -12.11 19.95 -11.66
C GLN A 502 -13.58 19.59 -11.82
N SER A 503 -14.14 19.66 -13.03
CA SER A 503 -15.54 19.29 -13.30
C SER A 503 -15.82 17.83 -12.94
N GLN A 504 -14.95 16.89 -13.32
CA GLN A 504 -15.09 15.46 -12.97
C GLN A 504 -15.06 15.22 -11.45
N ARG A 505 -14.23 15.97 -10.72
CA ARG A 505 -14.03 15.83 -9.27
C ARG A 505 -14.83 16.83 -8.43
N ALA A 506 -15.70 17.64 -9.04
CA ALA A 506 -16.45 18.68 -8.34
C ALA A 506 -17.58 18.06 -7.52
N GLY A 507 -17.63 18.41 -6.23
CA GLY A 507 -18.71 18.06 -5.31
C GLY A 507 -19.46 19.32 -4.90
N VAL A 508 -20.76 19.15 -4.64
CA VAL A 508 -21.63 20.23 -4.15
C VAL A 508 -21.43 20.44 -2.65
N SER A 509 -21.33 21.68 -2.20
CA SER A 509 -21.19 22.01 -0.78
C SER A 509 -22.41 21.57 0.03
N ILE A 510 -22.19 21.16 1.28
CA ILE A 510 -23.31 20.94 2.21
C ILE A 510 -24.10 22.24 2.46
N GLN A 511 -23.44 23.39 2.41
CA GLN A 511 -24.06 24.71 2.55
C GLN A 511 -25.10 24.99 1.45
N TYR A 512 -24.82 24.63 0.21
CA TYR A 512 -25.75 24.83 -0.91
C TYR A 512 -26.92 23.84 -0.85
N LEU A 513 -26.69 22.58 -0.48
CA LEU A 513 -27.76 21.61 -0.29
C LEU A 513 -28.76 22.05 0.80
N LEU A 514 -28.25 22.67 1.88
CA LEU A 514 -29.05 23.26 2.97
C LEU A 514 -29.53 24.70 2.68
N SER A 515 -29.25 25.26 1.49
CA SER A 515 -29.56 26.67 1.21
C SER A 515 -31.03 26.90 0.85
N ALA A 516 -31.53 28.08 1.23
CA ALA A 516 -32.82 28.57 0.75
C ALA A 516 -32.83 28.77 -0.78
N ASP A 517 -31.68 29.05 -1.40
CA ASP A 517 -31.56 29.25 -2.85
C ASP A 517 -31.84 27.96 -3.63
N PHE A 518 -31.24 26.83 -3.19
CA PHE A 518 -31.51 25.53 -3.80
C PHE A 518 -32.96 25.08 -3.56
N ALA A 519 -33.51 25.31 -2.36
CA ALA A 519 -34.90 25.02 -2.06
C ALA A 519 -35.88 25.86 -2.89
N GLN A 520 -35.60 27.15 -3.10
CA GLN A 520 -36.40 28.00 -3.98
C GLN A 520 -36.30 27.56 -5.45
N LEU A 521 -35.11 27.21 -5.94
CA LEU A 521 -34.94 26.67 -7.30
C LEU A 521 -35.76 25.38 -7.51
N ALA A 522 -35.70 24.45 -6.56
CA ALA A 522 -36.43 23.19 -6.59
C ALA A 522 -37.95 23.43 -6.59
N THR A 523 -38.46 24.21 -5.64
CA THR A 523 -39.90 24.47 -5.47
C THR A 523 -40.48 25.29 -6.63
N GLN A 524 -39.78 26.32 -7.12
CA GLN A 524 -40.23 27.15 -8.25
C GLN A 524 -40.31 26.35 -9.56
N ARG A 525 -39.30 25.51 -9.86
CA ARG A 525 -39.29 24.73 -11.12
C ARG A 525 -40.27 23.54 -11.10
N THR A 526 -40.50 22.92 -9.94
CA THR A 526 -41.41 21.77 -9.82
C THR A 526 -42.86 22.16 -9.52
N GLY A 527 -43.11 23.37 -9.01
CA GLY A 527 -44.41 23.80 -8.51
C GLY A 527 -44.87 23.09 -7.23
N LYS A 528 -43.98 22.34 -6.56
CA LYS A 528 -44.25 21.60 -5.32
C LYS A 528 -43.56 22.27 -4.13
N ASN A 529 -44.17 22.19 -2.95
CA ASN A 529 -43.60 22.73 -1.71
C ASN A 529 -42.43 21.90 -1.17
N ASP A 530 -42.47 20.58 -1.37
CA ASP A 530 -41.40 19.64 -1.03
C ASP A 530 -41.29 18.60 -2.16
N PRO A 531 -40.53 18.89 -3.23
CA PRO A 531 -40.38 17.99 -4.37
C PRO A 531 -39.43 16.84 -4.05
N THR A 532 -39.70 15.67 -4.64
CA THR A 532 -38.70 14.58 -4.69
C THR A 532 -37.61 14.89 -5.72
N PHE A 533 -36.46 14.22 -5.63
CA PHE A 533 -35.44 14.34 -6.67
C PHE A 533 -35.87 13.71 -8.01
N ILE A 534 -36.86 12.81 -8.01
CA ILE A 534 -37.59 12.37 -9.21
C ILE A 534 -38.42 13.52 -9.83
N ASP A 535 -39.09 14.34 -9.01
CA ASP A 535 -39.80 15.53 -9.49
C ASP A 535 -38.84 16.58 -10.05
N MET A 536 -37.77 16.87 -9.31
CA MET A 536 -36.74 17.81 -9.73
C MET A 536 -36.06 17.38 -11.03
N LYS A 537 -35.81 16.07 -11.24
CA LYS A 537 -35.28 15.53 -12.50
C LYS A 537 -36.04 16.06 -13.72
N THR A 538 -37.36 15.90 -13.68
CA THR A 538 -38.25 16.28 -14.79
C THR A 538 -38.22 17.79 -15.01
N ALA A 539 -38.30 18.57 -13.92
CA ALA A 539 -38.31 20.03 -14.01
C ALA A 539 -36.94 20.64 -14.39
N PHE A 540 -35.83 19.96 -14.08
CA PHE A 540 -34.47 20.45 -14.30
C PHE A 540 -33.92 20.08 -15.69
N TRP A 541 -34.22 18.90 -16.22
CA TRP A 541 -33.64 18.44 -17.50
C TRP A 541 -34.65 18.02 -18.57
N LEU A 542 -35.86 17.61 -18.19
CA LEU A 542 -36.91 17.15 -19.14
C LEU A 542 -38.00 18.21 -19.37
N SER A 543 -37.69 19.48 -19.08
CA SER A 543 -38.55 20.64 -19.30
C SER A 543 -38.15 21.40 -20.57
N GLU A 544 -38.95 22.38 -21.00
CA GLU A 544 -38.66 23.19 -22.19
C GLU A 544 -37.40 24.08 -22.03
N ASP A 545 -37.00 24.35 -20.78
CA ASP A 545 -35.81 25.11 -20.39
C ASP A 545 -34.88 24.27 -19.46
N PRO A 546 -34.08 23.32 -20.00
CA PRO A 546 -33.17 22.50 -19.21
C PRO A 546 -32.01 23.29 -18.59
N ILE A 547 -31.76 23.06 -17.30
CA ILE A 547 -30.63 23.65 -16.58
C ILE A 547 -29.30 23.19 -17.20
N GLY A 548 -28.40 24.15 -17.43
CA GLY A 548 -27.06 23.89 -17.97
C GLY A 548 -26.99 23.66 -19.49
N ARG A 549 -28.13 23.72 -20.21
CA ARG A 549 -28.20 23.53 -21.67
C ARG A 549 -27.22 24.41 -22.45
N ASP A 550 -27.25 25.72 -22.20
CA ASP A 550 -26.43 26.69 -22.96
C ASP A 550 -24.99 26.82 -22.44
N MET A 551 -24.62 26.05 -21.40
CA MET A 551 -23.27 26.02 -20.87
C MET A 551 -22.43 24.93 -21.53
N ILE A 552 -21.22 25.28 -21.95
CA ILE A 552 -20.25 24.32 -22.45
C ILE A 552 -19.71 23.48 -21.28
N CYS A 553 -19.92 22.17 -21.36
CA CYS A 553 -19.43 21.20 -20.41
C CYS A 553 -17.89 21.15 -20.42
N PRO A 554 -17.20 21.36 -19.29
CA PRO A 554 -15.74 21.29 -19.24
C PRO A 554 -15.17 19.90 -19.57
N ARG A 555 -15.99 18.83 -19.48
CA ARG A 555 -15.55 17.44 -19.65
C ARG A 555 -15.39 17.04 -21.12
N ASP A 556 -16.31 17.47 -21.98
CA ASP A 556 -16.38 17.06 -23.39
C ASP A 556 -16.46 18.22 -24.40
N GLY A 557 -16.50 19.47 -23.93
CA GLY A 557 -16.52 20.65 -24.80
C GLY A 557 -17.84 20.88 -25.55
N ARG A 558 -18.89 20.10 -25.26
CA ARG A 558 -20.22 20.24 -25.87
C ARG A 558 -21.16 21.04 -24.95
N ALA A 559 -22.22 21.63 -25.52
CA ALA A 559 -23.30 22.25 -24.74
C ALA A 559 -23.99 21.22 -23.82
N GLY A 560 -24.60 21.63 -22.70
CA GLY A 560 -25.18 20.75 -21.69
C GLY A 560 -24.15 20.24 -20.67
N CYS A 561 -24.03 20.92 -19.53
CA CYS A 561 -23.09 20.56 -18.45
C CYS A 561 -23.77 19.82 -17.27
N ALA A 562 -22.95 19.22 -16.40
CA ALA A 562 -23.44 18.70 -15.11
C ALA A 562 -23.91 19.85 -14.20
N LEU A 563 -24.86 19.60 -13.30
CA LEU A 563 -25.40 20.65 -12.43
C LEU A 563 -24.33 21.25 -11.50
N VAL A 564 -23.33 20.46 -11.07
CA VAL A 564 -22.16 20.97 -10.32
C VAL A 564 -21.27 21.94 -11.14
N ASP A 565 -21.44 21.99 -12.46
CA ASP A 565 -20.81 23.01 -13.34
C ASP A 565 -21.66 24.25 -13.58
N TRP A 566 -22.96 24.20 -13.25
CA TRP A 566 -23.90 25.31 -13.37
C TRP A 566 -24.05 26.12 -12.06
N ILE A 567 -23.96 25.46 -10.90
CA ILE A 567 -24.06 26.14 -9.58
C ILE A 567 -22.91 27.14 -9.32
N PRO A 568 -23.10 28.10 -8.38
CA PRO A 568 -22.07 29.09 -8.05
C PRO A 568 -20.72 28.47 -7.66
N ARG A 569 -19.61 29.10 -8.10
CA ARG A 569 -18.25 28.57 -7.92
C ARG A 569 -17.79 28.45 -6.46
N CYS A 570 -18.37 29.23 -5.55
CA CYS A 570 -18.10 29.09 -4.11
C CYS A 570 -18.65 27.77 -3.54
N GLU A 571 -19.72 27.23 -4.14
CA GLU A 571 -20.44 26.04 -3.66
C GLU A 571 -19.89 24.71 -4.22
N ARG A 572 -18.72 24.75 -4.86
CA ARG A 572 -18.08 23.56 -5.44
C ARG A 572 -16.59 23.50 -5.19
N ARG A 573 -16.11 22.34 -4.76
CA ARG A 573 -14.68 21.98 -4.59
C ARG A 573 -14.46 20.51 -4.92
N GLU A 574 -13.22 20.03 -4.78
CA GLU A 574 -12.91 18.61 -4.92
C GLU A 574 -13.70 17.78 -3.89
N GLN A 575 -14.35 16.70 -4.33
CA GLN A 575 -15.25 15.88 -3.51
C GLN A 575 -14.54 15.30 -2.28
N THR A 576 -15.19 15.40 -1.13
CA THR A 576 -14.69 14.97 0.19
C THR A 576 -15.45 13.79 0.78
N HIS A 577 -16.71 13.61 0.37
CA HIS A 577 -17.60 12.54 0.83
C HIS A 577 -18.44 12.05 -0.35
N PHE A 578 -18.66 10.75 -0.45
CA PHE A 578 -19.63 10.16 -1.35
C PHE A 578 -20.99 10.18 -0.66
N MET A 579 -22.07 10.56 -1.34
CA MET A 579 -23.43 10.46 -0.80
C MET A 579 -24.13 9.25 -1.41
N SER A 580 -24.48 8.27 -0.59
CA SER A 580 -25.38 7.18 -0.97
C SER A 580 -26.78 7.49 -0.45
N TRP A 581 -27.77 7.45 -1.35
CA TRP A 581 -29.13 7.97 -1.14
C TRP A 581 -30.01 7.59 -2.34
N THR A 582 -31.34 7.75 -2.24
CA THR A 582 -32.27 7.47 -3.36
C THR A 582 -33.06 8.70 -3.80
N TRP A 583 -33.27 8.82 -5.11
CA TRP A 583 -34.00 9.93 -5.72
C TRP A 583 -35.50 9.97 -5.35
N LYS A 584 -36.00 8.90 -4.72
CA LYS A 584 -37.35 8.85 -4.12
C LYS A 584 -37.52 9.87 -2.99
N TYR A 585 -36.45 10.24 -2.29
CA TYR A 585 -36.51 11.15 -1.16
C TYR A 585 -36.98 12.55 -1.57
N SER A 586 -37.69 13.20 -0.66
CA SER A 586 -38.02 14.62 -0.73
C SER A 586 -36.79 15.50 -0.47
N LEU A 587 -36.87 16.77 -0.85
CA LEU A 587 -35.84 17.74 -0.52
C LEU A 587 -35.70 17.88 1.00
N HIS A 588 -36.81 17.97 1.72
CA HIS A 588 -36.82 18.12 3.18
C HIS A 588 -36.22 16.90 3.89
N GLU A 589 -36.46 15.67 3.41
CA GLU A 589 -35.83 14.46 3.99
C GLU A 589 -34.31 14.51 3.90
N VAL A 590 -33.77 14.83 2.72
CA VAL A 590 -32.32 14.98 2.51
C VAL A 590 -31.76 16.14 3.32
N GLN A 591 -32.44 17.29 3.37
CA GLN A 591 -32.00 18.44 4.16
C GLN A 591 -31.96 18.12 5.66
N SER A 592 -33.01 17.52 6.24
CA SER A 592 -33.05 17.19 7.67
C SER A 592 -31.97 16.17 8.07
N ALA A 593 -31.66 15.20 7.20
CA ALA A 593 -30.56 14.26 7.43
C ALA A 593 -29.18 14.95 7.38
N LEU A 594 -28.99 15.91 6.46
CA LEU A 594 -27.76 16.68 6.34
C LEU A 594 -27.58 17.71 7.46
N GLU A 595 -28.65 18.26 8.03
CA GLU A 595 -28.61 19.10 9.24
C GLU A 595 -28.09 18.31 10.45
N MET A 596 -28.52 17.06 10.61
CA MET A 596 -27.96 16.16 11.64
C MET A 596 -26.48 15.85 11.37
N PHE A 597 -26.12 15.50 10.14
CA PHE A 597 -24.73 15.26 9.75
C PHE A 597 -23.83 16.47 10.05
N GLN A 598 -24.29 17.69 9.74
CA GLN A 598 -23.55 18.93 9.91
C GLN A 598 -23.15 19.18 11.38
N GLN A 599 -23.91 18.70 12.36
CA GLN A 599 -23.58 18.82 13.78
C GLN A 599 -22.34 17.98 14.17
N SER A 600 -22.08 16.89 13.45
CA SER A 600 -20.90 16.02 13.63
C SER A 600 -19.70 16.42 12.76
N LEU A 601 -19.90 17.26 11.75
CA LEU A 601 -18.92 17.57 10.72
C LEU A 601 -17.81 18.50 11.22
N VAL A 602 -16.55 18.09 11.04
CA VAL A 602 -15.37 18.93 11.29
C VAL A 602 -14.82 19.47 9.97
N GLY A 603 -15.09 20.75 9.69
CA GLY A 603 -14.59 21.45 8.50
C GLY A 603 -15.61 21.55 7.36
N SER A 604 -15.13 21.59 6.11
CA SER A 604 -15.98 21.74 4.92
C SER A 604 -16.29 20.39 4.27
N CYS A 605 -17.57 20.12 3.98
CA CYS A 605 -17.98 18.97 3.19
C CYS A 605 -18.46 19.39 1.79
N TYR A 606 -17.94 18.68 0.78
CA TYR A 606 -18.40 18.67 -0.60
C TYR A 606 -18.72 17.24 -1.01
N PHE A 607 -19.95 17.01 -1.45
CA PHE A 607 -20.48 15.69 -1.79
C PHE A 607 -20.31 15.35 -3.26
N PHE A 608 -19.84 14.14 -3.55
CA PHE A 608 -20.31 13.45 -4.75
C PHE A 608 -21.77 13.04 -4.49
N MET A 609 -22.69 13.78 -5.10
CA MET A 609 -24.12 13.45 -5.13
C MET A 609 -24.48 13.27 -6.60
N CYS A 610 -24.92 12.07 -7.00
CA CYS A 610 -25.10 11.70 -8.42
C CYS A 610 -26.02 12.66 -9.20
N PHE A 611 -27.02 13.27 -8.55
CA PHE A 611 -27.88 14.32 -9.12
C PHE A 611 -27.10 15.58 -9.56
N PHE A 612 -26.03 15.94 -8.85
CA PHE A 612 -25.18 17.10 -9.13
C PHE A 612 -23.97 16.76 -9.99
N ALA A 613 -23.28 15.67 -9.65
CA ALA A 613 -21.95 15.34 -10.17
C ALA A 613 -21.98 14.60 -11.52
N ASN A 614 -23.01 13.79 -11.79
CA ASN A 614 -23.13 13.14 -13.09
C ASN A 614 -23.68 14.14 -14.13
N ASN A 615 -23.27 14.03 -15.39
CA ASN A 615 -23.83 14.89 -16.44
C ASN A 615 -25.20 14.35 -16.88
N GLN A 616 -26.22 14.71 -16.10
CA GLN A 616 -27.61 14.31 -16.33
C GLN A 616 -28.14 14.71 -17.72
N TYR A 617 -27.55 15.71 -18.38
CA TYR A 617 -27.88 16.04 -19.77
C TYR A 617 -27.50 14.90 -20.74
N ARG A 618 -26.33 14.27 -20.57
CA ARG A 618 -25.90 13.13 -21.40
C ARG A 618 -26.70 11.85 -21.11
N ILE A 619 -27.07 11.66 -19.84
CA ILE A 619 -27.76 10.45 -19.37
C ILE A 619 -29.25 10.50 -19.71
N LEU A 620 -29.92 11.63 -19.51
CA LEU A 620 -31.38 11.75 -19.54
C LEU A 620 -31.93 12.52 -20.74
N VAL A 621 -31.15 13.40 -21.38
CA VAL A 621 -31.61 14.26 -22.49
C VAL A 621 -31.06 13.79 -23.84
N GLU A 622 -29.82 13.33 -23.88
CA GLU A 622 -29.22 12.72 -25.08
C GLU A 622 -29.39 11.20 -25.16
N GLU A 623 -29.80 10.53 -24.07
CA GLU A 623 -29.90 9.06 -23.94
C GLU A 623 -28.66 8.31 -24.48
N SER A 624 -27.48 8.94 -24.43
CA SER A 624 -26.27 8.37 -25.01
C SER A 624 -25.78 7.20 -24.16
N SER A 625 -25.50 6.05 -24.79
CA SER A 625 -25.04 4.85 -24.08
C SER A 625 -23.80 5.14 -23.22
N THR A 626 -22.85 5.90 -23.76
CA THR A 626 -21.66 6.42 -23.06
C THR A 626 -21.92 7.22 -21.78
N GLY A 627 -23.16 7.61 -21.50
CA GLY A 627 -23.59 8.24 -20.25
C GLY A 627 -23.91 7.24 -19.13
N SER A 628 -24.41 6.04 -19.46
CA SER A 628 -24.73 4.97 -18.49
C SER A 628 -23.69 3.86 -18.43
N ASP A 629 -23.03 3.54 -19.55
CA ASP A 629 -22.24 2.31 -19.70
C ASP A 629 -21.08 2.23 -18.68
N ASN A 630 -20.44 3.36 -18.36
CA ASN A 630 -19.32 3.48 -17.40
C ASN A 630 -19.76 3.93 -15.99
N LEU A 631 -21.04 3.83 -15.61
CA LEU A 631 -21.49 4.30 -14.28
C LEU A 631 -20.83 3.55 -13.13
N GLU A 632 -20.54 2.24 -13.25
CA GLU A 632 -19.75 1.48 -12.26
C GLU A 632 -18.31 1.99 -12.15
N GLU A 633 -17.58 2.15 -13.26
CA GLU A 633 -16.21 2.68 -13.23
C GLU A 633 -16.16 4.07 -12.59
N VAL A 634 -17.11 4.94 -12.94
CA VAL A 634 -17.25 6.28 -12.37
C VAL A 634 -17.64 6.20 -10.89
N PHE A 635 -18.53 5.29 -10.52
CA PHE A 635 -18.94 5.04 -9.14
C PHE A 635 -17.75 4.57 -8.30
N GLU A 636 -17.16 3.41 -8.61
CA GLU A 636 -16.05 2.82 -7.88
C GLU A 636 -14.84 3.75 -7.83
N SER A 637 -14.46 4.37 -8.96
CA SER A 637 -13.33 5.29 -9.00
C SER A 637 -13.56 6.50 -8.10
N ASN A 638 -14.79 7.03 -8.05
CA ASN A 638 -15.12 8.11 -7.12
C ASN A 638 -15.15 7.61 -5.68
N LEU A 639 -15.71 6.43 -5.40
CA LEU A 639 -15.81 5.89 -4.04
C LEU A 639 -14.42 5.58 -3.46
N LYS A 640 -13.59 4.81 -4.18
CA LYS A 640 -12.19 4.50 -3.84
C LYS A 640 -11.34 5.76 -3.67
N ARG A 641 -11.52 6.78 -4.53
CA ARG A 641 -10.77 8.05 -4.44
C ARG A 641 -11.21 8.94 -3.29
N ILE A 642 -12.49 8.95 -2.93
CA ILE A 642 -13.03 9.79 -1.86
C ILE A 642 -12.75 9.16 -0.49
N GLY A 643 -12.88 7.84 -0.35
CA GLY A 643 -12.55 7.09 0.87
C GLY A 643 -13.49 7.29 2.06
N LYS A 644 -14.61 7.99 1.86
CA LYS A 644 -15.64 8.30 2.87
C LYS A 644 -17.02 8.32 2.23
N MET A 645 -18.01 7.70 2.87
CA MET A 645 -19.41 7.72 2.46
C MET A 645 -20.30 8.28 3.58
N VAL A 646 -21.29 9.08 3.19
CA VAL A 646 -22.46 9.40 4.03
C VAL A 646 -23.67 8.73 3.39
N ALA A 647 -24.35 7.88 4.14
CA ALA A 647 -25.50 7.11 3.69
C ALA A 647 -26.78 7.67 4.32
N ILE A 648 -27.69 8.19 3.50
CA ILE A 648 -28.97 8.76 3.96
C ILE A 648 -30.02 7.64 4.04
N LEU A 649 -30.34 7.22 5.25
CA LEU A 649 -31.37 6.23 5.56
C LEU A 649 -32.66 6.96 5.95
N ASP A 650 -33.74 6.76 5.19
CA ASP A 650 -35.01 7.47 5.36
C ASP A 650 -35.74 7.15 6.67
N THR A 651 -35.77 5.88 7.04
CA THR A 651 -36.42 5.36 8.24
C THR A 651 -35.69 4.10 8.70
N TRP A 652 -35.85 3.71 9.95
CA TRP A 652 -35.35 2.40 10.41
C TRP A 652 -36.34 1.28 10.09
N HIS A 653 -37.63 1.62 9.94
CA HIS A 653 -38.71 0.67 9.71
C HIS A 653 -39.06 0.62 8.22
N GLN A 654 -38.73 -0.50 7.57
CA GLN A 654 -38.88 -0.76 6.12
C GLN A 654 -38.30 0.36 5.22
N PRO A 655 -37.00 0.69 5.36
CA PRO A 655 -36.37 1.78 4.60
C PRO A 655 -36.47 1.60 3.08
N ALA A 656 -36.89 2.66 2.39
CA ALA A 656 -36.80 2.74 0.94
C ALA A 656 -35.33 2.60 0.48
N TYR A 657 -34.36 3.00 1.30
CA TYR A 657 -32.93 2.78 1.07
C TYR A 657 -32.55 1.32 0.74
N LEU A 658 -33.07 0.33 1.47
CA LEU A 658 -32.71 -1.08 1.25
C LEU A 658 -33.43 -1.71 0.04
N THR A 659 -34.50 -1.08 -0.46
CA THR A 659 -35.26 -1.55 -1.64
C THR A 659 -34.66 -1.15 -2.99
N ARG A 660 -33.45 -0.58 -3.00
CA ARG A 660 -32.85 0.08 -4.16
C ARG A 660 -31.49 -0.53 -4.49
N ILE A 661 -31.40 -1.16 -5.65
CA ILE A 661 -30.23 -1.98 -6.01
C ILE A 661 -28.92 -1.18 -5.96
N TRP A 662 -28.94 0.08 -6.41
CA TRP A 662 -27.77 0.95 -6.35
C TRP A 662 -27.31 1.26 -4.92
N THR A 663 -28.20 1.53 -3.96
CA THR A 663 -27.79 1.83 -2.57
C THR A 663 -27.36 0.59 -1.80
N VAL A 664 -27.91 -0.59 -2.13
CA VAL A 664 -27.45 -1.89 -1.61
C VAL A 664 -26.06 -2.23 -2.16
N TYR A 665 -25.87 -2.13 -3.47
CA TYR A 665 -24.57 -2.32 -4.12
C TYR A 665 -23.52 -1.29 -3.67
N GLU A 666 -23.91 -0.03 -3.50
CA GLU A 666 -23.06 1.03 -2.95
C GLU A 666 -22.55 0.68 -1.54
N GLN A 667 -23.40 0.13 -0.67
CA GLN A 667 -23.00 -0.35 0.67
C GLN A 667 -22.10 -1.58 0.62
N PHE A 668 -22.44 -2.55 -0.23
CA PHE A 668 -21.62 -3.75 -0.42
C PHE A 668 -20.20 -3.37 -0.86
N VAL A 669 -20.06 -2.57 -1.93
CA VAL A 669 -18.74 -2.13 -2.41
C VAL A 669 -18.02 -1.30 -1.34
N ALA A 670 -18.70 -0.37 -0.68
CA ALA A 670 -18.10 0.47 0.38
C ALA A 670 -17.49 -0.35 1.51
N SER A 671 -18.19 -1.41 1.95
CA SER A 671 -17.74 -2.31 3.00
C SER A 671 -16.61 -3.22 2.53
N MET A 672 -16.69 -3.76 1.29
CA MET A 672 -15.61 -4.56 0.68
C MET A 672 -14.28 -3.79 0.53
N ILE A 673 -14.31 -2.47 0.31
CA ILE A 673 -13.10 -1.62 0.26
C ILE A 673 -12.79 -0.92 1.60
N GLU A 674 -13.44 -1.31 2.70
CA GLU A 674 -13.23 -0.83 4.07
C GLU A 674 -13.29 0.71 4.23
N ILE A 675 -14.12 1.42 3.46
CA ILE A 675 -14.25 2.88 3.62
C ILE A 675 -15.18 3.25 4.79
N GLU A 676 -14.94 4.43 5.35
CA GLU A 676 -15.75 4.97 6.44
C GLU A 676 -17.16 5.33 5.95
N VAL A 677 -18.16 4.53 6.33
CA VAL A 677 -19.59 4.80 6.09
C VAL A 677 -20.22 5.41 7.33
N GLN A 678 -20.74 6.64 7.22
CA GLN A 678 -21.56 7.28 8.25
C GLN A 678 -23.03 7.29 7.83
N PHE A 679 -23.87 6.51 8.52
CA PHE A 679 -25.31 6.58 8.36
C PHE A 679 -25.89 7.82 9.01
N VAL A 680 -26.81 8.48 8.30
CA VAL A 680 -27.53 9.68 8.75
C VAL A 680 -29.00 9.53 8.38
N MET A 681 -29.88 10.13 9.17
CA MET A 681 -31.33 9.98 9.03
C MET A 681 -32.03 11.33 9.18
N PRO A 682 -33.23 11.54 8.60
CA PRO A 682 -34.08 12.67 8.94
C PRO A 682 -34.36 12.71 10.45
N SER A 683 -34.42 13.92 11.01
CA SER A 683 -34.59 14.13 12.45
C SER A 683 -35.77 13.35 13.06
N ALA A 684 -36.93 13.35 12.40
CA ALA A 684 -38.11 12.60 12.85
C ALA A 684 -37.89 11.07 12.87
N ALA A 685 -37.12 10.53 11.93
CA ALA A 685 -36.80 9.10 11.87
C ALA A 685 -35.77 8.69 12.93
N ALA A 686 -34.78 9.54 13.19
CA ALA A 686 -33.84 9.35 14.30
C ALA A 686 -34.54 9.38 15.67
N ASP A 687 -35.50 10.30 15.85
CA ASP A 687 -36.37 10.38 17.03
C ASP A 687 -37.17 9.07 17.25
N LEU A 688 -37.72 8.50 16.17
CA LEU A 688 -38.44 7.22 16.23
C LEU A 688 -37.50 6.06 16.57
N LEU A 689 -36.30 6.00 15.97
CA LEU A 689 -35.28 4.99 16.26
C LEU A 689 -34.86 5.03 17.75
N GLN A 690 -34.60 6.21 18.29
CA GLN A 690 -34.25 6.38 19.71
C GLN A 690 -35.37 5.93 20.64
N ARG A 691 -36.64 6.27 20.33
CA ARG A 691 -37.81 5.82 21.11
C ARG A 691 -38.00 4.30 21.02
N GLN A 692 -37.69 3.70 19.88
CA GLN A 692 -37.77 2.26 19.69
C GLN A 692 -36.71 1.53 20.52
N ILE A 693 -35.43 1.92 20.40
CA ILE A 693 -34.32 1.39 21.22
C ILE A 693 -34.59 1.56 22.72
N ALA A 694 -35.25 2.65 23.14
CA ALA A 694 -35.60 2.91 24.53
C ALA A 694 -36.63 1.91 25.13
N GLN A 695 -37.25 1.04 24.33
CA GLN A 695 -38.14 -0.04 24.81
C GLN A 695 -37.37 -1.27 25.33
N GLY A 696 -36.04 -1.30 25.20
CA GLY A 696 -35.20 -2.42 25.64
C GLY A 696 -35.01 -3.47 24.55
N SER A 697 -34.83 -4.74 24.93
CA SER A 697 -34.48 -5.81 23.99
C SER A 697 -35.47 -5.94 22.84
N GLN A 698 -36.78 -6.02 23.12
CA GLN A 698 -37.81 -6.10 22.08
C GLN A 698 -37.71 -4.96 21.06
N GLY A 699 -37.48 -3.72 21.53
CA GLY A 699 -37.35 -2.57 20.66
C GLY A 699 -36.10 -2.64 19.77
N ILE A 700 -35.00 -3.16 20.29
CA ILE A 700 -33.76 -3.39 19.54
C ILE A 700 -33.95 -4.54 18.53
N ASP A 701 -34.63 -5.62 18.91
CA ASP A 701 -34.93 -6.77 18.05
C ASP A 701 -35.79 -6.34 16.84
N GLU A 702 -36.84 -5.54 17.06
CA GLU A 702 -37.69 -4.97 15.98
C GLU A 702 -36.91 -4.06 15.02
N VAL A 703 -35.89 -3.32 15.51
CA VAL A 703 -34.99 -2.50 14.67
C VAL A 703 -34.05 -3.39 13.85
N ILE A 704 -33.47 -4.42 14.46
CA ILE A 704 -32.57 -5.37 13.79
C ILE A 704 -33.34 -6.16 12.73
N GLU A 705 -34.53 -6.68 13.03
CA GLU A 705 -35.38 -7.39 12.09
C GLU A 705 -35.69 -6.53 10.87
N SER A 706 -36.06 -5.26 11.06
CA SER A 706 -36.41 -4.38 9.95
C SER A 706 -35.22 -3.92 9.10
N LEU A 707 -34.00 -3.90 9.64
CA LEU A 707 -32.80 -3.49 8.92
C LEU A 707 -32.02 -4.68 8.32
N SER A 708 -32.32 -5.89 8.77
CA SER A 708 -31.85 -7.16 8.16
C SER A 708 -32.72 -7.61 6.98
N GLN A 709 -33.79 -6.89 6.64
CA GLN A 709 -34.61 -7.14 5.43
C GLN A 709 -33.93 -6.56 4.18
N VAL A 710 -32.71 -7.04 3.90
CA VAL A 710 -31.98 -6.76 2.66
C VAL A 710 -32.28 -7.88 1.65
N ASP A 711 -32.65 -7.50 0.44
CA ASP A 711 -32.94 -8.42 -0.67
C ASP A 711 -32.49 -7.73 -1.97
N SER A 712 -31.28 -8.06 -2.43
CA SER A 712 -30.70 -7.46 -3.64
C SER A 712 -31.27 -8.07 -4.93
N GLU A 713 -31.83 -9.28 -4.90
CA GLU A 713 -32.51 -9.89 -6.03
C GLU A 713 -33.83 -9.15 -6.35
N GLU A 714 -34.60 -8.75 -5.33
CA GLU A 714 -35.82 -7.97 -5.51
C GLU A 714 -35.61 -6.45 -5.49
N ALA A 715 -34.49 -5.92 -4.98
CA ALA A 715 -34.20 -4.48 -5.01
C ALA A 715 -34.26 -3.88 -6.44
N LYS A 716 -34.80 -2.67 -6.60
CA LYS A 716 -35.10 -2.09 -7.93
C LYS A 716 -34.26 -0.87 -8.29
N ALA A 717 -33.93 -0.66 -9.57
CA ALA A 717 -33.41 0.62 -10.08
C ALA A 717 -34.54 1.51 -10.62
N TRP A 718 -34.22 2.62 -11.29
CA TRP A 718 -35.23 3.42 -12.04
C TRP A 718 -35.19 3.09 -13.53
N LYS A 719 -33.99 3.00 -14.10
CA LYS A 719 -33.75 2.50 -15.46
C LYS A 719 -33.60 0.98 -15.38
N MET A 720 -34.38 0.24 -16.17
CA MET A 720 -34.37 -1.22 -16.13
C MET A 720 -33.00 -1.79 -16.58
N GLU A 721 -32.34 -1.14 -17.53
CA GLU A 721 -30.98 -1.50 -17.97
C GLU A 721 -29.97 -1.44 -16.82
N ASP A 722 -30.01 -0.39 -15.99
CA ASP A 722 -29.13 -0.26 -14.82
C ASP A 722 -29.45 -1.34 -13.76
N GLU A 723 -30.73 -1.71 -13.60
CA GLU A 723 -31.12 -2.80 -12.69
C GLU A 723 -30.56 -4.14 -13.16
N THR A 724 -30.79 -4.49 -14.42
CA THR A 724 -30.25 -5.72 -15.01
C THR A 724 -28.73 -5.75 -14.92
N LYS A 725 -28.05 -4.64 -15.25
CA LYS A 725 -26.59 -4.58 -15.23
C LYS A 725 -26.00 -4.83 -13.84
N VAL A 726 -26.50 -4.14 -12.81
CA VAL A 726 -25.99 -4.33 -11.43
C VAL A 726 -26.34 -5.73 -10.91
N LYS A 727 -27.51 -6.27 -11.25
CA LYS A 727 -27.90 -7.63 -10.85
C LYS A 727 -27.03 -8.70 -11.50
N SER A 728 -26.82 -8.64 -12.82
CA SER A 728 -25.89 -9.54 -13.51
C SER A 728 -24.47 -9.43 -12.95
N LEU A 729 -23.99 -8.22 -12.63
CA LEU A 729 -22.69 -8.04 -12.00
C LEU A 729 -22.59 -8.71 -10.61
N ILE A 730 -23.66 -8.66 -9.80
CA ILE A 730 -23.72 -9.36 -8.52
C ILE A 730 -23.74 -10.88 -8.72
N GLU A 731 -24.61 -11.39 -9.60
CA GLU A 731 -24.71 -12.83 -9.95
C GLU A 731 -23.38 -13.40 -10.47
N GLU A 732 -22.69 -12.67 -11.34
CA GLU A 732 -21.43 -13.11 -11.97
C GLU A 732 -20.22 -13.06 -11.04
N THR A 733 -20.28 -12.34 -9.91
CA THR A 733 -19.12 -12.11 -9.02
C THR A 733 -19.23 -12.82 -7.66
N VAL A 734 -20.27 -12.51 -6.87
CA VAL A 734 -20.37 -12.94 -5.46
C VAL A 734 -21.72 -13.56 -5.09
N GLY A 735 -22.77 -13.34 -5.90
CA GLY A 735 -24.15 -13.75 -5.63
C GLY A 735 -24.90 -12.83 -4.66
N PHE A 736 -26.23 -12.80 -4.79
CA PHE A 736 -27.12 -11.97 -3.96
C PHE A 736 -27.00 -12.30 -2.46
N ASP A 737 -27.01 -13.59 -2.09
CA ASP A 737 -26.85 -14.06 -0.70
C ASP A 737 -25.64 -13.41 0.02
N HIS A 738 -24.51 -13.27 -0.69
CA HIS A 738 -23.29 -12.70 -0.14
C HIS A 738 -23.39 -11.18 0.02
N VAL A 739 -24.02 -10.48 -0.94
CA VAL A 739 -24.32 -9.04 -0.86
C VAL A 739 -25.25 -8.76 0.31
N ASP A 740 -26.34 -9.52 0.43
CA ASP A 740 -27.39 -9.28 1.41
C ASP A 740 -26.90 -9.59 2.84
N MET A 741 -26.14 -10.67 3.01
CA MET A 741 -25.46 -10.98 4.28
C MET A 741 -24.50 -9.85 4.69
N HIS A 742 -23.70 -9.33 3.75
CA HIS A 742 -22.69 -8.31 4.04
C HIS A 742 -23.32 -6.96 4.38
N VAL A 743 -24.33 -6.52 3.63
CA VAL A 743 -25.07 -5.29 3.92
C VAL A 743 -25.87 -5.42 5.22
N THR A 744 -26.41 -6.60 5.53
CA THR A 744 -27.06 -6.89 6.81
C THR A 744 -26.08 -6.73 7.99
N ASP A 745 -24.86 -7.27 7.91
CA ASP A 745 -23.85 -7.12 8.96
C ASP A 745 -23.43 -5.66 9.19
N VAL A 746 -23.31 -4.87 8.11
CA VAL A 746 -23.09 -3.42 8.17
C VAL A 746 -24.21 -2.72 8.93
N MET A 747 -25.47 -3.05 8.64
CA MET A 747 -26.64 -2.46 9.31
C MET A 747 -26.68 -2.85 10.81
N ILE A 748 -26.48 -4.12 11.14
CA ILE A 748 -26.44 -4.62 12.52
C ILE A 748 -25.31 -3.95 13.31
N THR A 749 -24.12 -3.87 12.73
CA THR A 749 -22.95 -3.21 13.33
C THR A 749 -23.21 -1.73 13.59
N TRP A 750 -23.88 -1.03 12.67
CA TRP A 750 -24.32 0.35 12.86
C TRP A 750 -25.36 0.47 13.99
N VAL A 751 -26.41 -0.34 14.03
CA VAL A 751 -27.40 -0.34 15.12
C VAL A 751 -26.72 -0.56 16.47
N GLY A 752 -25.78 -1.51 16.54
CA GLY A 752 -24.95 -1.75 17.73
C GLY A 752 -24.12 -0.53 18.15
N SER A 753 -23.70 0.33 17.21
CA SER A 753 -23.06 1.62 17.53
C SER A 753 -24.04 2.62 18.16
N VAL A 754 -25.26 2.74 17.62
CA VAL A 754 -26.32 3.65 18.10
C VAL A 754 -26.78 3.25 19.51
N VAL A 755 -26.97 1.95 19.77
CA VAL A 755 -27.32 1.44 21.11
C VAL A 755 -26.20 1.76 22.11
N ARG A 756 -24.93 1.53 21.75
CA ARG A 756 -23.77 1.86 22.61
C ARG A 756 -23.66 3.36 22.91
N GLN A 757 -23.96 4.22 21.94
CA GLN A 757 -24.00 5.68 22.15
C GLN A 757 -25.15 6.07 23.09
N THR A 758 -26.36 5.58 22.84
CA THR A 758 -27.56 5.85 23.67
C THR A 758 -27.32 5.47 25.14
N CYS A 759 -26.75 4.28 25.39
CA CYS A 759 -26.37 3.85 26.73
C CYS A 759 -25.33 4.78 27.39
N ARG A 760 -24.36 5.31 26.64
CA ARG A 760 -23.37 6.27 27.15
C ARG A 760 -24.02 7.60 27.54
N GLU A 761 -24.89 8.14 26.70
CA GLU A 761 -25.62 9.40 26.96
C GLU A 761 -26.55 9.28 28.18
N LEU A 762 -27.19 8.13 28.37
CA LEU A 762 -27.98 7.83 29.57
C LEU A 762 -27.10 7.79 30.83
N LEU A 763 -25.92 7.16 30.77
CA LEU A 763 -24.95 7.13 31.87
C LEU A 763 -24.44 8.54 32.22
N ASP A 764 -24.06 9.35 31.23
CA ASP A 764 -23.59 10.72 31.42
C ASP A 764 -24.70 11.64 31.96
N THR A 765 -25.94 11.43 31.52
CA THR A 765 -27.14 12.08 32.08
C THR A 765 -27.37 11.67 33.54
N ALA A 766 -27.17 10.40 33.91
CA ALA A 766 -27.28 9.94 35.29
C ALA A 766 -26.15 10.48 36.18
N GLN A 767 -24.93 10.57 35.66
CA GLN A 767 -23.76 11.13 36.35
C GLN A 767 -23.92 12.64 36.58
N SER A 768 -24.31 13.40 35.55
CA SER A 768 -24.57 14.84 35.69
C SER A 768 -25.74 15.16 36.62
N LYS A 769 -26.81 14.34 36.63
CA LYS A 769 -27.87 14.39 37.66
C LYS A 769 -27.33 14.10 39.08
N LYS A 770 -26.39 13.16 39.25
CA LYS A 770 -25.70 12.92 40.54
C LYS A 770 -24.86 14.13 40.97
N VAL A 771 -24.11 14.76 40.07
CA VAL A 771 -23.32 15.98 40.36
C VAL A 771 -24.23 17.13 40.78
N ARG A 772 -25.29 17.44 40.00
CA ARG A 772 -26.28 18.47 40.36
C ARG A 772 -26.99 18.20 41.70
N LYS A 773 -27.29 16.93 42.04
CA LYS A 773 -27.79 16.56 43.38
C LYS A 773 -26.74 16.75 44.48
N LYS A 774 -25.44 16.56 44.19
CA LYS A 774 -24.34 16.75 45.14
C LYS A 774 -24.07 18.23 45.43
N ASP A 775 -24.18 19.09 44.42
CA ASP A 775 -24.04 20.55 44.57
C ASP A 775 -25.25 21.17 45.28
N ARG A 776 -26.49 20.77 44.95
CA ARG A 776 -27.67 21.14 45.76
C ARG A 776 -27.54 20.69 47.22
N ARG A 777 -26.96 19.50 47.48
CA ARG A 777 -26.65 19.04 48.85
C ARG A 777 -25.47 19.77 49.52
N ARG A 778 -24.72 20.60 48.78
CA ARG A 778 -23.69 21.50 49.32
C ARG A 778 -24.31 22.85 49.70
N ASP A 779 -25.13 23.44 48.83
CA ASP A 779 -25.91 24.66 49.15
C ASP A 779 -26.84 24.45 50.35
N CYS A 780 -27.55 23.32 50.41
CA CYS A 780 -28.43 22.99 51.53
C CYS A 780 -27.72 22.69 52.87
N ARG A 781 -26.39 22.80 52.97
CA ARG A 781 -25.68 22.79 54.27
C ARG A 781 -25.45 24.19 54.85
N GLY A 782 -25.87 25.25 54.15
CA GLY A 782 -25.80 26.64 54.62
C GLY A 782 -26.98 27.10 55.48
N TYR A 783 -28.09 26.38 55.52
CA TYR A 783 -29.32 26.82 56.20
C TYR A 783 -30.00 25.69 57.01
N GLN A 784 -30.08 25.92 58.32
CA GLN A 784 -31.12 25.51 59.31
C GLN A 784 -31.67 24.06 59.24
N THR A 785 -31.40 23.21 60.23
CA THR A 785 -32.16 23.04 61.50
C THR A 785 -33.67 22.83 61.38
N ALA A 786 -34.13 21.71 61.95
CA ALA A 786 -35.49 21.36 62.40
C ALA A 786 -36.44 20.61 61.43
N ALA A 787 -37.33 19.83 62.09
CA ALA A 787 -38.48 19.07 61.59
C ALA A 787 -38.22 17.71 60.89
N SER A 788 -39.24 16.85 61.01
CA SER A 788 -39.10 15.39 61.09
C SER A 788 -40.10 14.64 60.21
N GLY A 789 -39.64 13.51 59.64
CA GLY A 789 -40.47 12.36 59.25
C GLY A 789 -41.36 12.51 58.02
N PHE A 790 -41.23 11.57 57.07
CA PHE A 790 -42.32 10.72 56.58
C PHE A 790 -41.73 9.51 55.81
N LEU A 791 -42.59 8.55 55.48
CA LEU A 791 -42.26 7.14 55.20
C LEU A 791 -41.98 6.80 53.72
N TYR A 792 -41.57 5.54 53.55
CA TYR A 792 -41.33 4.79 52.30
C TYR A 792 -42.39 4.92 51.20
N ASP A 793 -41.93 4.89 49.95
CA ASP A 793 -42.18 3.88 48.90
C ASP A 793 -41.21 4.19 47.73
N GLY A 794 -40.75 3.30 46.84
CA GLY A 794 -40.95 1.86 46.68
C GLY A 794 -40.45 1.44 45.29
N GLU A 795 -39.13 1.39 45.07
CA GLU A 795 -38.52 1.02 43.77
C GLU A 795 -37.41 -0.04 43.93
N ALA A 796 -37.28 -0.91 42.92
CA ALA A 796 -36.44 -2.10 42.93
C ALA A 796 -34.93 -1.82 43.11
N SER A 797 -34.20 -2.79 43.65
CA SER A 797 -32.78 -2.61 43.95
C SER A 797 -31.92 -2.72 42.68
N PRO A 798 -30.80 -1.97 42.57
CA PRO A 798 -29.89 -2.07 41.41
C PRO A 798 -29.24 -3.43 41.17
N ALA A 799 -29.47 -4.44 42.02
CA ALA A 799 -28.93 -5.78 41.86
C ALA A 799 -29.65 -6.61 40.78
N GLU A 800 -30.94 -6.34 40.50
CA GLU A 800 -31.70 -7.11 39.50
C GLU A 800 -31.30 -6.73 38.06
N LEU A 801 -30.93 -5.47 37.83
CA LEU A 801 -30.53 -4.96 36.50
C LEU A 801 -29.16 -5.48 35.99
N ILE A 802 -28.42 -6.21 36.83
CA ILE A 802 -27.10 -6.77 36.51
C ILE A 802 -27.18 -8.28 36.23
N SER A 803 -28.36 -8.90 36.42
CA SER A 803 -28.56 -10.34 36.16
C SER A 803 -29.17 -10.65 34.79
N SER A 804 -29.46 -9.64 33.97
CA SER A 804 -30.07 -9.77 32.63
C SER A 804 -29.29 -9.03 31.53
N LEU A 805 -28.01 -8.76 31.80
CA LEU A 805 -26.99 -8.29 30.85
C LEU A 805 -25.87 -9.35 30.82
#